data_AF-A0A2J5HW57-F1
#
_entry.id   AF-A0A2J5HW57-F1
#
_cell.length_a   1.000
_cell.length_b   1.000
_cell.length_c   1.000
_cell.angle_alpha   90.00
_cell.angle_beta   90.00
_cell.angle_gamma   90.00
#
_symmetry.space_group_name_H-M   'P 1'
#
loop_
_entity.id
_entity.type
_entity.pdbx_description
1 polymer ?
#
loop_
_entity_poly.entity_id
_entity_poly.type
_entity_poly.pdbx_seq_one_letter_code
_entity_poly.pdbx_strand_id
1 'polypeptide(L)'
;MGLDAETSPDNPHIVSPAIADDNTVLETYLSPLPGCRRRMIRPTANGARPVLFNTVQRRPLGVSYNQSLAASKCQIIEKLIEPHEHDLIDLFFTHFNPCFPLFEESSFRKIYTHSRHKISPALLSNLYANALIYWECSPRLQGTRPPDGRFIWVLACEALHSEIFLAPGTSTVLGIILNVCGRPSTSVFGNGGLMGMAVSLSHALGLNRDPSGWDISPAEKAFRVRIWWCSLAYGTPLQIHRSQYDVPLPSYLPEQNPSSASSIFTSLVSLTEVLGTSLEHVYSVNPVSSSPPPPQSLISLLKDWETALPPGLQPIILENTKLHNPGAANLRLAHLALKLLHCRIQLNLHTTPSSQTEQYAEAHSAAESIVRFVQRLHETPFPGFWIPMNAYALTSATTFLLRSALHGSAVSLQLARQMVSTPTCLETGHITVGPTDGLIFISNIFPTKLQWLLTPLGGSAAYASILKSLNRPRIAASDPARIVERAFPASQDVEIKEVVPRFLEGGAFVRFSSSRQDSQEPTNEEVREKPIEEAVQAHLEQHPIRPWFNPFRTATVHTVRGHPWIEDLYRIPSQRLRVDFLPVQGDTLGTVTVETLYSLFRRYGKLRNIEVVQPDPKSAPRCAHVEFSRAQPAVVAKSCLHGFTLPGSNGNSTTLKISYARKIKLAAIRDWVFSHPRIVIPLLAALVAAITVTVFDPIRRFFIEMKIKATLQAEENTIVRWVSRQFDEANRRYNVFFGGRREGRPDPRGLAAIWADREGDIGQLRAWLSDTPETFIVVHGPRGSGKREMVLDRALQGRRYKLTIDCKPIQEARGDAAKIARAAAQVGYWPVFSWMNSLSSLVDLASQGVIGAKAGFSETLDAQLSNVWASTATALRAVALEGRRKTDRDAHLSDDEYLEAHAEARPVVVIDNFLHPGSETGVVDEKIAEWTAGLVTANIAHVIFLTADVSFAKPLGRALPNAVFKTIALGDCSLDVGRRFVLSHLADTDAPGEGELEGSGLGSCIEELGGRVTDLEFMAHRIEAGESPRAAVNRIITQSASEIQKLFLLNDSNSRPWTPAQAWYLIRALSQSKTHTLRYTQVLLSDLFSSANGEATLRALEQAELITITTKNGCPETIRPGRPVYRAVFRQLMANESLRGRMELSILGVLTARENARIAECEEELGVLGALPKQPWELGGRVKWLLGRVYEAQRKIEGFEREGGVLKKLLGV
;
A
#
# COMPACT_ATOMS: atom_id res chain seq x y z
N MET A 1 -30.22 -9.95 10.65
CA MET A 1 -28.91 -9.88 11.35
C MET A 1 -27.97 -9.02 10.51
N GLY A 2 -27.46 -7.91 11.03
CA GLY A 2 -26.60 -6.97 10.28
C GLY A 2 -25.15 -7.45 10.07
N LEU A 3 -24.94 -8.76 9.99
CA LEU A 3 -23.66 -9.42 9.71
C LEU A 3 -23.46 -9.73 8.22
N ASP A 4 -24.55 -9.74 7.46
CA ASP A 4 -24.49 -9.86 6.02
C ASP A 4 -23.88 -8.57 5.45
N ALA A 5 -22.80 -8.70 4.70
CA ALA A 5 -22.44 -7.75 3.67
C ALA A 5 -23.60 -7.79 2.68
N GLU A 6 -24.60 -6.93 2.94
CA GLU A 6 -25.86 -6.79 2.21
C GLU A 6 -25.58 -7.00 0.72
N THR A 7 -26.06 -8.12 0.18
CA THR A 7 -25.74 -8.63 -1.17
C THR A 7 -26.31 -7.75 -2.29
N SER A 8 -27.00 -6.66 -1.93
CA SER A 8 -27.51 -5.66 -2.85
C SER A 8 -26.41 -4.62 -3.15
N PRO A 9 -26.12 -4.31 -4.43
CA PRO A 9 -25.21 -3.21 -4.78
C PRO A 9 -25.68 -1.85 -4.26
N ASP A 10 -26.98 -1.75 -3.97
CA ASP A 10 -27.67 -0.56 -3.49
C ASP A 10 -28.02 -0.71 -2.02
N ASN A 11 -27.54 0.21 -1.18
CA ASN A 11 -27.79 0.17 0.25
C ASN A 11 -28.48 1.43 0.76
N PRO A 12 -29.45 1.31 1.67
CA PRO A 12 -30.23 2.44 2.14
C PRO A 12 -29.38 3.28 3.13
N HIS A 13 -29.03 4.50 2.74
CA HIS A 13 -28.42 5.53 3.57
C HIS A 13 -29.50 6.42 4.19
N ILE A 14 -29.31 6.80 5.45
CA ILE A 14 -30.21 7.70 6.15
C ILE A 14 -29.92 9.14 5.75
N VAL A 15 -30.93 9.81 5.19
CA VAL A 15 -30.93 11.25 4.96
C VAL A 15 -31.36 11.94 6.25
N SER A 16 -30.58 12.93 6.69
CA SER A 16 -30.84 13.68 7.94
C SER A 16 -32.27 14.25 7.99
N PRO A 17 -32.91 14.31 9.18
CA PRO A 17 -34.27 14.82 9.32
C PRO A 17 -34.49 16.25 8.79
N ALA A 18 -33.44 17.08 8.77
CA ALA A 18 -33.54 18.43 8.21
C ALA A 18 -33.77 18.44 6.67
N ILE A 19 -33.28 17.41 5.98
CA ILE A 19 -33.35 17.29 4.51
C ILE A 19 -34.54 16.40 4.11
N ALA A 20 -35.08 15.62 5.05
CA ALA A 20 -36.26 14.78 4.82
C ALA A 20 -37.49 15.62 4.46
N ASP A 21 -37.73 16.73 5.16
CA ASP A 21 -38.86 17.63 4.90
C ASP A 21 -38.78 18.22 3.47
N ASP A 22 -37.63 18.76 3.06
CA ASP A 22 -37.43 19.28 1.70
C ASP A 22 -37.59 18.20 0.62
N ASN A 23 -37.09 16.98 0.88
CA ASN A 23 -37.26 15.87 -0.05
C ASN A 23 -38.71 15.43 -0.18
N THR A 24 -39.51 15.48 0.88
CA THR A 24 -40.95 15.20 0.80
C THR A 24 -41.68 16.24 -0.05
N VAL A 25 -41.32 17.52 0.08
CA VAL A 25 -41.84 18.59 -0.79
C VAL A 25 -41.43 18.35 -2.24
N LEU A 26 -40.15 18.08 -2.50
CA LEU A 26 -39.62 17.80 -3.85
C LEU A 26 -40.19 16.53 -4.47
N GLU A 27 -40.50 15.50 -3.68
CA GLU A 27 -41.10 14.24 -4.14
C GLU A 27 -42.49 14.46 -4.74
N THR A 28 -43.27 15.41 -4.20
CA THR A 28 -44.54 15.83 -4.79
C THR A 28 -44.37 16.30 -6.24
N TYR A 29 -43.24 16.94 -6.57
CA TYR A 29 -42.92 17.45 -7.91
C TYR A 29 -42.16 16.43 -8.81
N LEU A 30 -41.44 15.47 -8.21
CA LEU A 30 -40.60 14.49 -8.91
C LEU A 30 -41.28 13.12 -9.11
N SER A 31 -42.51 12.97 -8.63
CA SER A 31 -43.34 11.75 -8.70
C SER A 31 -43.60 11.14 -10.11
N PRO A 32 -43.50 11.86 -11.27
CA PRO A 32 -43.77 11.23 -12.57
C PRO A 32 -42.55 10.53 -13.22
N LEU A 33 -41.36 10.48 -12.60
CA LEU A 33 -40.17 9.84 -13.18
C LEU A 33 -40.09 8.34 -12.84
N PRO A 34 -40.13 7.41 -13.84
CA PRO A 34 -39.98 5.98 -13.60
C PRO A 34 -38.53 5.64 -13.23
N GLY A 35 -38.31 5.08 -12.03
CA GLY A 35 -37.00 4.56 -11.61
C GLY A 35 -36.59 4.89 -10.16
N CYS A 36 -37.22 5.88 -9.52
CA CYS A 36 -36.93 6.25 -8.13
C CYS A 36 -37.62 5.28 -7.14
N ARG A 37 -37.02 4.12 -6.86
CA ARG A 37 -37.38 3.33 -5.67
C ARG A 37 -36.73 3.93 -4.42
N ARG A 38 -37.47 4.75 -3.67
CA ARG A 38 -37.05 5.30 -2.36
C ARG A 38 -37.94 4.73 -1.25
N ARG A 39 -37.39 4.40 -0.08
CA ARG A 39 -38.15 3.92 1.09
C ARG A 39 -38.25 5.03 2.12
N MET A 40 -39.45 5.58 2.29
CA MET A 40 -39.79 6.50 3.37
C MET A 40 -40.23 5.69 4.60
N ILE A 41 -39.64 5.94 5.77
CA ILE A 41 -40.11 5.37 7.03
C ILE A 41 -40.79 6.49 7.83
N ARG A 42 -42.10 6.34 8.10
CA ARG A 42 -42.85 7.27 8.94
C ARG A 42 -42.54 6.97 10.43
N PRO A 43 -42.18 7.97 11.24
CA PRO A 43 -41.95 7.76 12.66
C PRO A 43 -43.29 7.71 13.40
N THR A 44 -43.45 6.78 14.33
CA THR A 44 -44.48 6.88 15.39
C THR A 44 -43.92 6.43 16.73
N ALA A 45 -43.82 7.39 17.65
CA ALA A 45 -44.18 7.30 19.08
C ALA A 45 -43.99 8.66 19.79
N ASN A 46 -42.98 9.48 19.41
CA ASN A 46 -42.58 10.66 20.20
C ASN A 46 -42.42 11.99 19.42
N GLY A 47 -43.16 12.20 18.32
CA GLY A 47 -43.09 13.47 17.57
C GLY A 47 -41.74 13.74 16.86
N ALA A 48 -40.89 12.73 16.72
CA ALA A 48 -39.63 12.81 15.96
C ALA A 48 -39.90 13.02 14.46
N ARG A 49 -39.06 13.82 13.79
CA ARG A 49 -39.15 14.09 12.35
C ARG A 49 -38.91 12.82 11.52
N PRO A 50 -39.56 12.67 10.35
CA PRO A 50 -39.41 11.49 9.50
C PRO A 50 -37.98 11.32 8.98
N VAL A 51 -37.57 10.07 8.79
CA VAL A 51 -36.24 9.71 8.32
C VAL A 51 -36.38 8.98 6.97
N LEU A 52 -35.67 9.47 5.95
CA LEU A 52 -35.75 8.93 4.60
C LEU A 52 -34.50 8.09 4.29
N PHE A 53 -34.71 6.90 3.73
CA PHE A 53 -33.63 6.04 3.28
C PHE A 53 -33.45 6.14 1.76
N ASN A 54 -32.28 6.61 1.33
CA ASN A 54 -31.88 6.65 -0.07
C ASN A 54 -30.94 5.49 -0.38
N THR A 55 -31.24 4.72 -1.43
CA THR A 55 -30.32 3.72 -1.94
C THR A 55 -29.14 4.38 -2.65
N VAL A 56 -27.92 4.13 -2.17
CA VAL A 56 -26.69 4.61 -2.80
C VAL A 56 -25.77 3.41 -3.09
N GLN A 57 -25.13 3.44 -4.25
CA GLN A 57 -24.14 2.45 -4.63
C GLN A 57 -22.89 2.60 -3.75
N ARG A 58 -22.57 1.57 -2.94
CA ARG A 58 -21.47 1.64 -1.95
C ARG A 58 -20.07 1.53 -2.54
N ARG A 59 -19.92 1.01 -3.77
CA ARG A 59 -18.62 0.69 -4.37
C ARG A 59 -18.38 1.48 -5.66
N PRO A 60 -17.13 1.86 -5.93
CA PRO A 60 -16.75 2.34 -7.26
C PRO A 60 -17.12 1.32 -8.33
N LEU A 61 -17.53 1.83 -9.50
CA LEU A 61 -17.87 1.00 -10.65
C LEU A 61 -16.72 0.03 -10.99
N GLY A 62 -17.03 -1.26 -11.10
CA GLY A 62 -16.05 -2.30 -11.44
C GLY A 62 -15.39 -3.04 -10.27
N VAL A 63 -15.67 -2.68 -9.01
CA VAL A 63 -15.08 -3.36 -7.83
C VAL A 63 -16.07 -4.37 -7.21
N SER A 64 -15.71 -5.66 -7.23
CA SER A 64 -16.50 -6.76 -6.62
C SER A 64 -15.94 -7.21 -5.26
N TYR A 65 -16.78 -7.85 -4.43
CA TYR A 65 -16.42 -8.24 -3.06
C TYR A 65 -15.19 -9.17 -3.00
N ASN A 66 -15.15 -10.19 -3.86
CA ASN A 66 -14.06 -11.18 -3.94
C ASN A 66 -12.75 -10.62 -4.53
N GLN A 67 -12.75 -9.39 -5.05
CA GLN A 67 -11.59 -8.76 -5.68
C GLN A 67 -11.07 -7.57 -4.85
N SER A 68 -11.58 -7.38 -3.63
CA SER A 68 -11.17 -6.29 -2.75
C SER A 68 -9.81 -6.57 -2.08
N LEU A 69 -9.04 -5.51 -1.81
CA LEU A 69 -7.77 -5.62 -1.08
C LEU A 69 -8.00 -6.18 0.34
N ALA A 70 -9.11 -5.81 1.00
CA ALA A 70 -9.50 -6.37 2.29
C ALA A 70 -9.66 -7.90 2.25
N ALA A 71 -10.28 -8.46 1.20
CA ALA A 71 -10.40 -9.91 1.02
C ALA A 71 -9.04 -10.59 0.88
N SER A 72 -8.10 -10.00 0.12
CA SER A 72 -6.75 -10.53 -0.03
C SER A 72 -5.98 -10.56 1.29
N LYS A 73 -6.08 -9.50 2.11
CA LYS A 73 -5.44 -9.46 3.44
C LYS A 73 -6.02 -10.51 4.39
N CYS A 74 -7.35 -10.66 4.39
CA CYS A 74 -8.03 -11.68 5.19
C CYS A 74 -7.57 -13.11 4.81
N GLN A 75 -7.46 -13.42 3.52
CA GLN A 75 -6.94 -14.71 3.04
C GLN A 75 -5.51 -14.99 3.49
N ILE A 76 -4.64 -13.97 3.52
CA ILE A 76 -3.27 -14.10 4.04
C ILE A 76 -3.29 -14.43 5.53
N ILE A 77 -4.11 -13.71 6.32
CA ILE A 77 -4.24 -13.97 7.76
C ILE A 77 -4.69 -15.42 7.98
N GLU A 78 -5.71 -15.87 7.26
CA GLU A 78 -6.23 -17.23 7.36
C GLU A 78 -5.17 -18.28 7.03
N LYS A 79 -4.39 -18.06 5.96
CA LYS A 79 -3.27 -18.94 5.62
C LYS A 79 -2.17 -19.01 6.69
N LEU A 80 -2.04 -17.98 7.53
CA LEU A 80 -1.08 -17.97 8.63
C LEU A 80 -1.60 -18.65 9.90
N ILE A 81 -2.92 -18.71 10.08
CA ILE A 81 -3.56 -19.32 11.25
C ILE A 81 -4.02 -20.76 10.96
N GLU A 82 -4.07 -21.20 9.70
CA GLU A 82 -4.40 -22.58 9.30
C GLU A 82 -3.53 -23.60 10.06
N PRO A 83 -4.11 -24.63 10.70
CA PRO A 83 -5.51 -25.08 10.68
C PRO A 83 -6.39 -24.62 11.86
N HIS A 84 -6.01 -23.56 12.57
CA HIS A 84 -6.56 -23.16 13.88
C HIS A 84 -7.65 -22.07 13.82
N GLU A 85 -8.25 -21.81 12.65
CA GLU A 85 -9.26 -20.77 12.45
C GLU A 85 -10.46 -20.92 13.39
N HIS A 86 -10.98 -22.13 13.51
CA HIS A 86 -12.14 -22.44 14.34
C HIS A 86 -11.82 -22.27 15.83
N ASP A 87 -10.63 -22.69 16.27
CA ASP A 87 -10.20 -22.52 17.66
C ASP A 87 -10.10 -21.03 18.03
N LEU A 88 -9.66 -20.16 17.11
CA LEU A 88 -9.64 -18.70 17.32
C LEU A 88 -11.05 -18.10 17.43
N ILE A 89 -12.00 -18.57 16.64
CA ILE A 89 -13.40 -18.13 16.75
C ILE A 89 -13.99 -18.57 18.10
N ASP A 90 -13.68 -19.78 18.54
CA ASP A 90 -14.11 -20.28 19.85
C ASP A 90 -13.52 -19.44 20.99
N LEU A 91 -12.23 -19.11 20.91
CA LEU A 91 -11.57 -18.22 21.87
C LEU A 91 -12.21 -16.82 21.90
N PHE A 92 -12.59 -16.27 20.75
CA PHE A 92 -13.28 -14.98 20.68
C PHE A 92 -14.65 -15.02 21.40
N PHE A 93 -15.47 -16.03 21.13
CA PHE A 93 -16.78 -16.19 21.78
C PHE A 93 -16.69 -16.63 23.25
N THR A 94 -15.54 -17.15 23.68
CA THR A 94 -15.29 -17.53 25.09
C THR A 94 -14.79 -16.35 25.93
N HIS A 95 -13.87 -15.54 25.41
CA HIS A 95 -13.17 -14.52 26.21
C HIS A 95 -13.56 -13.06 25.90
N PHE A 96 -13.92 -12.74 24.65
CA PHE A 96 -14.23 -11.37 24.22
C PHE A 96 -15.73 -11.09 24.23
N ASN A 97 -16.50 -11.82 23.41
CA ASN A 97 -17.91 -11.52 23.16
C ASN A 97 -18.80 -11.53 24.42
N PRO A 98 -18.58 -12.40 25.43
CA PRO A 98 -19.36 -12.35 26.67
C PRO A 98 -19.16 -11.05 27.45
N CYS A 99 -17.95 -10.49 27.45
CA CYS A 99 -17.65 -9.23 28.14
C CYS A 99 -18.13 -8.00 27.34
N PHE A 100 -18.16 -8.10 26.01
CA PHE A 100 -18.52 -7.03 25.10
C PHE A 100 -19.33 -7.60 23.93
N PRO A 101 -20.66 -7.77 24.10
CA PRO A 101 -21.53 -8.53 23.20
C PRO A 101 -21.83 -7.80 21.89
N LEU A 102 -20.87 -7.86 20.98
CA LEU A 102 -20.99 -7.32 19.62
C LEU A 102 -21.81 -8.23 18.71
N PHE A 103 -21.67 -9.55 18.88
CA PHE A 103 -22.27 -10.55 18.02
C PHE A 103 -23.22 -11.47 18.78
N GLU A 104 -24.27 -11.91 18.08
CA GLU A 104 -25.04 -13.07 18.50
C GLU A 104 -24.31 -14.33 17.99
N GLU A 105 -23.89 -15.20 18.90
CA GLU A 105 -22.97 -16.30 18.58
C GLU A 105 -23.58 -17.33 17.62
N SER A 106 -24.80 -17.80 17.91
CA SER A 106 -25.50 -18.81 17.10
C SER A 106 -25.67 -18.35 15.66
N SER A 107 -26.05 -17.09 15.51
CA SER A 107 -26.20 -16.33 14.27
C SER A 107 -24.90 -16.20 13.50
N PHE A 108 -23.83 -15.74 14.16
CA PHE A 108 -22.52 -15.58 13.54
C PHE A 108 -21.98 -16.94 13.06
N ARG A 109 -22.06 -17.99 13.89
CA ARG A 109 -21.57 -19.33 13.54
C ARG A 109 -22.31 -19.93 12.35
N LYS A 110 -23.63 -19.73 12.26
CA LYS A 110 -24.43 -20.17 11.09
C LYS A 110 -23.95 -19.48 9.80
N ILE A 111 -23.75 -18.16 9.84
CA ILE A 111 -23.26 -17.40 8.67
C ILE A 111 -21.82 -17.81 8.33
N TYR A 112 -20.95 -17.96 9.34
CA TYR A 112 -19.55 -18.35 9.12
C TYR A 112 -19.41 -19.72 8.46
N THR A 113 -20.27 -20.68 8.81
CA THR A 113 -20.25 -22.03 8.24
C THR A 113 -20.92 -22.13 6.86
N HIS A 114 -22.10 -21.53 6.69
CA HIS A 114 -22.92 -21.73 5.48
C HIS A 114 -22.79 -20.59 4.46
N SER A 115 -22.31 -19.41 4.85
CA SER A 115 -22.33 -18.20 4.03
C SER A 115 -21.17 -17.25 4.38
N ARG A 116 -19.96 -17.80 4.54
CA ARG A 116 -18.76 -17.06 4.98
C ARG A 116 -18.46 -15.81 4.15
N HIS A 117 -18.69 -15.89 2.84
CA HIS A 117 -18.52 -14.78 1.89
C HIS A 117 -19.45 -13.58 2.15
N LYS A 118 -20.42 -13.71 3.05
CA LYS A 118 -21.24 -12.59 3.50
C LYS A 118 -20.58 -11.80 4.63
N ILE A 119 -19.61 -12.34 5.36
CA ILE A 119 -18.97 -11.61 6.47
C ILE A 119 -17.92 -10.67 5.89
N SER A 120 -17.88 -9.40 6.31
CA SER A 120 -16.82 -8.47 5.87
C SER A 120 -15.41 -9.05 6.11
N PRO A 121 -14.52 -9.04 5.11
CA PRO A 121 -13.15 -9.52 5.29
C PRO A 121 -12.36 -8.66 6.27
N ALA A 122 -12.60 -7.35 6.33
CA ALA A 122 -11.98 -6.49 7.32
C ALA A 122 -12.47 -6.84 8.74
N LEU A 123 -13.77 -7.06 8.91
CA LEU A 123 -14.35 -7.48 10.18
C LEU A 123 -13.75 -8.80 10.67
N LEU A 124 -13.68 -9.79 9.77
CA LEU A 124 -13.16 -11.11 10.09
C LEU A 124 -11.65 -11.07 10.43
N SER A 125 -10.87 -10.28 9.68
CA SER A 125 -9.45 -10.05 9.96
C SER A 125 -9.22 -9.46 11.35
N ASN A 126 -10.03 -8.47 11.75
CA ASN A 126 -9.95 -7.84 13.06
C ASN A 126 -10.43 -8.76 14.19
N LEU A 127 -11.38 -9.67 13.91
CA LEU A 127 -11.81 -10.71 14.85
C LEU A 127 -10.67 -11.69 15.13
N TYR A 128 -10.02 -12.23 14.09
CA TYR A 128 -8.86 -13.13 14.28
C TYR A 128 -7.73 -12.44 15.03
N ALA A 129 -7.39 -11.20 14.66
CA ALA A 129 -6.36 -10.43 15.33
C ALA A 129 -6.66 -10.26 16.83
N ASN A 130 -7.91 -9.98 17.20
CA ASN A 130 -8.35 -9.89 18.60
C ASN A 130 -8.30 -11.22 19.33
N ALA A 131 -8.62 -12.33 18.66
CA ALA A 131 -8.64 -13.66 19.26
C ALA A 131 -7.24 -14.19 19.60
N LEU A 132 -6.21 -13.77 18.86
CA LEU A 132 -4.83 -14.28 19.00
C LEU A 132 -4.24 -14.09 20.40
N ILE A 133 -4.65 -13.06 21.15
CA ILE A 133 -4.15 -12.86 22.52
C ILE A 133 -4.57 -13.98 23.48
N TYR A 134 -5.61 -14.73 23.14
CA TYR A 134 -6.12 -15.85 23.93
C TYR A 134 -5.56 -17.20 23.46
N TRP A 135 -4.55 -17.22 22.58
CA TRP A 135 -3.95 -18.47 22.04
C TRP A 135 -3.54 -19.43 23.15
N GLU A 136 -2.85 -18.93 24.16
CA GLU A 136 -2.37 -19.72 25.31
C GLU A 136 -3.50 -20.17 26.25
N CYS A 137 -4.72 -19.67 26.07
CA CYS A 137 -5.89 -20.07 26.87
C CYS A 137 -6.57 -21.33 26.32
N SER A 138 -6.31 -21.71 25.06
CA SER A 138 -6.85 -22.93 24.49
C SER A 138 -5.96 -24.13 24.83
N PRO A 139 -6.48 -25.18 25.48
CA PRO A 139 -5.69 -26.39 25.77
C PRO A 139 -5.24 -27.12 24.50
N ARG A 140 -5.87 -26.87 23.34
CA ARG A 140 -5.48 -27.44 22.04
C ARG A 140 -4.34 -26.69 21.37
N LEU A 141 -4.24 -25.38 21.62
CA LEU A 141 -3.21 -24.51 21.05
C LEU A 141 -2.02 -24.33 22.01
N GLN A 142 -2.20 -24.65 23.29
CA GLN A 142 -1.13 -24.73 24.27
C GLN A 142 -0.05 -25.72 23.78
N GLY A 143 1.15 -25.20 23.51
CA GLY A 143 2.29 -25.98 23.02
C GLY A 143 2.58 -25.85 21.51
N THR A 144 1.68 -25.25 20.73
CA THR A 144 1.96 -24.87 19.33
C THR A 144 2.49 -23.43 19.26
N ARG A 145 3.28 -23.13 18.22
CA ARG A 145 3.84 -21.78 18.04
C ARG A 145 2.74 -20.84 17.55
N PRO A 146 2.38 -19.78 18.29
CA PRO A 146 1.43 -18.79 17.78
C PRO A 146 2.04 -18.05 16.59
N PRO A 147 1.23 -17.69 15.58
CA PRO A 147 1.67 -16.83 14.50
C PRO A 147 2.00 -15.41 15.02
N ASP A 148 2.75 -14.63 14.24
CA ASP A 148 3.12 -13.28 14.65
C ASP A 148 1.88 -12.37 14.76
N GLY A 149 1.42 -12.17 16.00
CA GLY A 149 0.26 -11.35 16.29
C GLY A 149 0.41 -9.89 15.85
N ARG A 150 1.63 -9.32 15.85
CA ARG A 150 1.84 -7.95 15.37
C ARG A 150 1.67 -7.86 13.86
N PHE A 151 2.21 -8.84 13.14
CA PHE A 151 2.07 -8.91 11.69
C PHE A 151 0.60 -9.10 11.29
N ILE A 152 -0.13 -10.00 11.96
CA ILE A 152 -1.57 -10.18 11.74
C ILE A 152 -2.35 -8.91 12.08
N TRP A 153 -1.98 -8.20 13.14
CA TRP A 153 -2.59 -6.91 13.49
C TRP A 153 -2.42 -5.85 12.39
N VAL A 154 -1.22 -5.75 11.81
CA VAL A 154 -0.95 -4.84 10.68
C VAL A 154 -1.81 -5.20 9.48
N LEU A 155 -1.91 -6.49 9.12
CA LEU A 155 -2.76 -6.95 8.03
C LEU A 155 -4.26 -6.65 8.29
N ALA A 156 -4.72 -6.80 9.53
CA ALA A 156 -6.09 -6.47 9.93
C ALA A 156 -6.36 -4.96 9.84
N CYS A 157 -5.40 -4.11 10.22
CA CYS A 157 -5.46 -2.67 10.02
C CYS A 157 -5.51 -2.32 8.52
N GLU A 158 -4.66 -2.92 7.68
CA GLU A 158 -4.68 -2.68 6.23
C GLU A 158 -6.01 -3.10 5.59
N ALA A 159 -6.57 -4.24 6.00
CA ALA A 159 -7.88 -4.68 5.55
C ALA A 159 -8.98 -3.67 5.92
N LEU A 160 -8.95 -3.16 7.15
CA LEU A 160 -9.91 -2.17 7.64
C LEU A 160 -9.82 -0.84 6.91
N HIS A 161 -8.63 -0.27 6.74
CA HIS A 161 -8.45 0.99 6.01
C HIS A 161 -8.88 0.87 4.54
N SER A 162 -8.62 -0.28 3.91
CA SER A 162 -9.09 -0.55 2.56
C SER A 162 -10.62 -0.58 2.47
N GLU A 163 -11.31 -1.15 3.46
CA GLU A 163 -12.77 -1.24 3.45
C GLU A 163 -13.41 0.12 3.75
N ILE A 164 -12.83 0.91 4.66
CA ILE A 164 -13.23 2.30 4.94
C ILE A 164 -13.18 3.14 3.66
N PHE A 165 -12.16 2.96 2.83
CA PHE A 165 -12.01 3.71 1.57
C PHE A 165 -12.99 3.26 0.47
N LEU A 166 -13.29 1.96 0.39
CA LEU A 166 -14.01 1.39 -0.75
C LEU A 166 -15.52 1.26 -0.55
N ALA A 167 -15.97 0.85 0.63
CA ALA A 167 -17.37 0.51 0.89
C ALA A 167 -17.68 0.48 2.40
N PRO A 168 -17.62 1.61 3.12
CA PRO A 168 -17.89 1.64 4.54
C PRO A 168 -19.35 1.24 4.83
N GLY A 169 -19.53 0.39 5.85
CA GLY A 169 -20.84 -0.06 6.32
C GLY A 169 -20.86 -0.37 7.82
N THR A 170 -21.94 -0.98 8.30
CA THR A 170 -22.08 -1.40 9.71
C THR A 170 -21.00 -2.40 10.12
N SER A 171 -20.60 -3.30 9.22
CA SER A 171 -19.46 -4.21 9.42
C SER A 171 -18.13 -3.48 9.60
N THR A 172 -17.96 -2.35 8.92
CA THR A 172 -16.77 -1.50 9.04
C THR A 172 -16.74 -0.79 10.40
N VAL A 173 -17.88 -0.28 10.88
CA VAL A 173 -18.01 0.28 12.24
C VAL A 173 -17.65 -0.76 13.30
N LEU A 174 -18.17 -1.99 13.16
CA LEU A 174 -17.78 -3.10 14.04
C LEU A 174 -16.29 -3.44 13.95
N GLY A 175 -15.72 -3.45 12.73
CA GLY A 175 -14.29 -3.68 12.51
C GLY A 175 -13.42 -2.63 13.20
N ILE A 176 -13.85 -1.36 13.19
CA ILE A 176 -13.21 -0.27 13.93
C ILE A 176 -13.30 -0.51 15.43
N ILE A 177 -14.49 -0.82 15.95
CA ILE A 177 -14.69 -1.09 17.39
C ILE A 177 -13.78 -2.24 17.84
N LEU A 178 -13.74 -3.34 17.09
CA LEU A 178 -12.83 -4.46 17.37
C LEU A 178 -11.36 -4.04 17.33
N ASN A 179 -10.95 -3.23 16.36
CA ASN A 179 -9.57 -2.77 16.24
C ASN A 179 -9.17 -1.87 17.44
N VAL A 180 -10.03 -0.93 17.82
CA VAL A 180 -9.78 0.00 18.92
C VAL A 180 -9.80 -0.71 20.28
N CYS A 181 -10.66 -1.72 20.44
CA CYS A 181 -10.69 -2.59 21.62
C CYS A 181 -9.55 -3.62 21.66
N GLY A 182 -8.68 -3.62 20.66
CA GLY A 182 -7.57 -4.55 20.49
C GLY A 182 -6.41 -4.39 21.46
N ARG A 183 -5.66 -5.49 21.66
CA ARG A 183 -4.48 -5.53 22.53
C ARG A 183 -3.30 -6.26 21.85
N PRO A 184 -2.06 -5.74 21.97
CA PRO A 184 -1.69 -4.47 22.60
C PRO A 184 -2.10 -3.26 21.76
N SER A 185 -2.46 -2.14 22.41
CA SER A 185 -2.74 -0.88 21.72
C SER A 185 -1.43 -0.26 21.22
N THR A 186 -1.13 -0.40 19.93
CA THR A 186 0.14 0.05 19.33
C THR A 186 0.06 1.46 18.74
N SER A 187 -1.15 2.01 18.53
CA SER A 187 -1.37 3.28 17.85
C SER A 187 -2.52 4.08 18.48
N VAL A 188 -2.28 4.68 19.65
CA VAL A 188 -3.30 5.45 20.38
C VAL A 188 -3.86 6.61 19.55
N PHE A 189 -3.01 7.34 18.82
CA PHE A 189 -3.45 8.41 17.92
C PHE A 189 -4.30 7.88 16.75
N GLY A 190 -3.88 6.77 16.14
CA GLY A 190 -4.63 6.14 15.05
C GLY A 190 -5.99 5.63 15.51
N ASN A 191 -6.07 5.05 16.72
CA ASN A 191 -7.33 4.61 17.33
C ASN A 191 -8.27 5.79 17.58
N GLY A 192 -7.74 6.97 17.96
CA GLY A 192 -8.48 8.24 18.04
C GLY A 192 -9.14 8.62 16.72
N GLY A 193 -8.36 8.59 15.63
CA GLY A 193 -8.87 8.88 14.29
C GLY A 193 -9.90 7.85 13.81
N LEU A 194 -9.64 6.55 14.04
CA LEU A 194 -10.58 5.48 13.69
C LEU A 194 -11.91 5.63 14.44
N MET A 195 -11.88 5.99 15.73
CA MET A 195 -13.13 6.21 16.45
C MET A 195 -13.89 7.43 15.94
N GLY A 196 -13.22 8.53 15.61
CA GLY A 196 -13.86 9.67 14.94
C GLY A 196 -14.55 9.26 13.63
N MET A 197 -13.92 8.35 12.87
CA MET A 197 -14.53 7.74 11.68
C MET A 197 -15.73 6.86 12.04
N ALA A 198 -15.67 6.04 13.08
CA ALA A 198 -16.79 5.22 13.52
C ALA A 198 -18.00 6.06 13.94
N VAL A 199 -17.79 7.19 14.63
CA VAL A 199 -18.85 8.15 14.97
C VAL A 199 -19.47 8.75 13.71
N SER A 200 -18.63 9.23 12.78
CA SER A 200 -19.09 9.80 11.50
C SER A 200 -19.91 8.80 10.69
N LEU A 201 -19.42 7.55 10.55
CA LEU A 201 -20.13 6.48 9.87
C LEU A 201 -21.42 6.07 10.59
N SER A 202 -21.43 6.08 11.93
CA SER A 202 -22.62 5.79 12.71
C SER A 202 -23.73 6.81 12.47
N HIS A 203 -23.39 8.10 12.34
CA HIS A 203 -24.34 9.13 11.92
C HIS A 203 -24.81 8.95 10.47
N ALA A 204 -23.91 8.64 9.54
CA ALA A 204 -24.24 8.44 8.12
C ALA A 204 -25.11 7.19 7.85
N LEU A 205 -24.95 6.15 8.69
CA LEU A 205 -25.76 4.93 8.67
C LEU A 205 -27.00 5.02 9.57
N GLY A 206 -27.18 6.19 10.22
CA GLY A 206 -28.20 6.52 11.21
C GLY A 206 -28.36 5.53 12.35
N LEU A 207 -27.25 4.99 12.85
CA LEU A 207 -27.19 4.21 14.09
C LEU A 207 -27.54 5.07 15.32
N ASN A 208 -27.48 6.39 15.20
CA ASN A 208 -27.84 7.34 16.25
C ASN A 208 -29.36 7.56 16.39
N ARG A 209 -30.18 6.84 15.63
CA ARG A 209 -31.65 6.96 15.60
C ARG A 209 -32.31 5.74 16.23
N ASP A 210 -33.41 5.95 16.95
CA ASP A 210 -34.19 4.84 17.53
C ASP A 210 -34.83 3.98 16.42
N PRO A 211 -34.45 2.69 16.29
CA PRO A 211 -35.00 1.81 15.26
C PRO A 211 -36.33 1.16 15.66
N SER A 212 -36.89 1.45 16.85
CA SER A 212 -38.09 0.79 17.37
C SER A 212 -39.29 0.85 16.42
N GLY A 213 -39.51 2.01 15.79
CA GLY A 213 -40.58 2.23 14.81
C GLY A 213 -40.27 1.79 13.37
N TRP A 214 -39.08 1.24 13.09
CA TRP A 214 -38.69 0.87 11.73
C TRP A 214 -39.22 -0.51 11.33
N ASP A 215 -39.52 -0.70 10.05
CA ASP A 215 -39.94 -1.98 9.46
C ASP A 215 -38.71 -2.87 9.16
N ILE A 216 -38.03 -3.30 10.22
CA ILE A 216 -36.87 -4.21 10.18
C ILE A 216 -36.96 -5.28 11.28
N SER A 217 -36.21 -6.38 11.14
CA SER A 217 -36.27 -7.50 12.09
C SER A 217 -35.88 -7.08 13.53
N PRO A 218 -36.51 -7.64 14.57
CA PRO A 218 -36.16 -7.35 15.97
C PRO A 218 -34.68 -7.57 16.29
N ALA A 219 -34.07 -8.61 15.72
CA ALA A 219 -32.64 -8.90 15.86
C ALA A 219 -31.75 -7.80 15.27
N GLU A 220 -32.16 -7.19 14.16
CA GLU A 220 -31.44 -6.06 13.56
C GLU A 220 -31.63 -4.77 14.36
N LYS A 221 -32.83 -4.51 14.90
CA LYS A 221 -33.06 -3.39 15.83
C LYS A 221 -32.13 -3.45 17.03
N ALA A 222 -32.08 -4.61 17.70
CA ALA A 222 -31.20 -4.83 18.84
C ALA A 222 -29.72 -4.68 18.48
N PHE A 223 -29.30 -5.15 17.31
CA PHE A 223 -27.94 -5.01 16.81
C PHE A 223 -27.55 -3.54 16.57
N ARG A 224 -28.41 -2.74 15.93
CA ARG A 224 -28.17 -1.31 15.70
C ARG A 224 -28.04 -0.52 17.00
N VAL A 225 -28.92 -0.79 17.97
CA VAL A 225 -28.85 -0.21 19.32
C VAL A 225 -27.52 -0.56 19.99
N ARG A 226 -27.08 -1.83 19.97
CA ARG A 226 -25.82 -2.24 20.59
C ARG A 226 -24.59 -1.57 19.98
N ILE A 227 -24.49 -1.50 18.65
CA ILE A 227 -23.32 -0.90 17.98
C ILE A 227 -23.21 0.60 18.28
N TRP A 228 -24.33 1.30 18.32
CA TRP A 228 -24.35 2.72 18.69
C TRP A 228 -23.69 2.94 20.06
N TRP A 229 -24.14 2.20 21.08
CA TRP A 229 -23.60 2.30 22.44
C TRP A 229 -22.14 1.85 22.54
N CYS A 230 -21.69 0.91 21.71
CA CYS A 230 -20.27 0.54 21.63
C CYS A 230 -19.39 1.63 21.00
N SER A 231 -19.95 2.50 20.15
CA SER A 231 -19.24 3.60 19.49
C SER A 231 -18.99 4.80 20.41
N LEU A 232 -19.68 4.86 21.55
CA LEU A 232 -19.53 5.89 22.58
C LEU A 232 -18.33 5.68 23.52
N ALA A 233 -17.64 4.54 23.41
CA ALA A 233 -16.65 4.10 24.39
C ALA A 233 -15.25 4.74 24.24
N TYR A 234 -15.03 5.64 23.28
CA TYR A 234 -13.68 6.12 22.94
C TYR A 234 -13.71 7.55 22.34
N GLY A 235 -12.83 8.45 22.80
CA GLY A 235 -12.74 9.82 22.24
C GLY A 235 -12.21 10.88 23.21
N THR A 236 -11.17 11.60 22.76
CA THR A 236 -10.63 12.83 23.39
C THR A 236 -10.50 13.85 22.26
N PRO A 237 -11.33 14.91 22.15
CA PRO A 237 -12.42 15.32 23.06
C PRO A 237 -13.70 14.50 22.89
N LEU A 238 -14.75 14.83 23.67
CA LEU A 238 -16.10 14.27 23.53
C LEU A 238 -16.61 14.44 22.08
N GLN A 239 -16.90 13.33 21.40
CA GLN A 239 -17.29 13.30 19.97
C GLN A 239 -18.82 13.25 19.75
N ILE A 240 -19.57 12.77 20.74
CA ILE A 240 -21.03 12.61 20.67
C ILE A 240 -21.66 13.40 21.82
N HIS A 241 -22.57 14.30 21.48
CA HIS A 241 -23.37 15.04 22.45
C HIS A 241 -24.76 14.40 22.65
N ARG A 242 -25.35 14.56 23.83
CA ARG A 242 -26.67 14.00 24.16
C ARG A 242 -27.78 14.47 23.20
N SER A 243 -27.68 15.68 22.65
CA SER A 243 -28.64 16.23 21.69
C SER A 243 -28.61 15.56 20.31
N GLN A 244 -27.62 14.72 20.02
CA GLN A 244 -27.38 14.18 18.68
C GLN A 244 -27.95 12.77 18.48
N TYR A 245 -28.49 12.13 19.52
CA TYR A 245 -29.03 10.77 19.46
C TYR A 245 -30.29 10.59 20.33
N ASP A 246 -31.13 9.62 19.96
CA ASP A 246 -32.40 9.25 20.62
C ASP A 246 -32.50 7.73 20.85
N VAL A 247 -31.39 7.01 20.66
CA VAL A 247 -31.30 5.56 20.81
C VAL A 247 -31.60 5.16 22.25
N PRO A 248 -32.54 4.23 22.51
CA PRO A 248 -32.82 3.73 23.85
C PRO A 248 -31.65 2.89 24.38
N LEU A 249 -31.59 2.73 25.69
CA LEU A 249 -30.67 1.74 26.30
C LEU A 249 -30.99 0.33 25.76
N PRO A 250 -30.00 -0.57 25.62
CA PRO A 250 -30.23 -1.91 25.12
C PRO A 250 -31.24 -2.70 25.97
N SER A 251 -32.47 -2.88 25.46
CA SER A 251 -33.55 -3.63 26.10
C SER A 251 -33.41 -5.14 25.90
N TYR A 252 -33.80 -5.91 26.91
CA TYR A 252 -33.83 -7.38 26.93
C TYR A 252 -34.92 -7.94 26.00
N LEU A 253 -34.62 -8.98 25.21
CA LEU A 253 -35.64 -9.82 24.57
C LEU A 253 -35.99 -10.98 25.52
N PRO A 254 -37.28 -11.24 25.81
CA PRO A 254 -37.70 -12.10 26.94
C PRO A 254 -37.29 -13.58 26.93
N GLU A 255 -36.79 -14.12 25.82
CA GLU A 255 -36.87 -15.57 25.56
C GLU A 255 -35.63 -16.42 25.92
N GLN A 256 -34.56 -15.85 26.48
CA GLN A 256 -33.40 -16.65 26.91
C GLN A 256 -32.85 -16.15 28.24
N ASN A 257 -32.84 -17.03 29.25
CA ASN A 257 -32.34 -16.81 30.62
C ASN A 257 -31.25 -15.72 30.68
N PRO A 258 -31.43 -14.63 31.45
CA PRO A 258 -30.49 -13.52 31.45
C PRO A 258 -29.14 -13.98 31.98
N SER A 259 -28.16 -14.14 31.08
CA SER A 259 -26.77 -14.33 31.49
C SER A 259 -26.34 -13.08 32.27
N SER A 260 -25.66 -13.26 33.42
CA SER A 260 -25.18 -12.13 34.23
C SER A 260 -24.30 -11.16 33.43
N ALA A 261 -23.69 -11.62 32.33
CA ALA A 261 -22.91 -10.81 31.40
C ALA A 261 -23.74 -9.75 30.65
N SER A 262 -24.98 -10.05 30.25
CA SER A 262 -25.82 -9.09 29.53
C SER A 262 -26.25 -7.92 30.42
N SER A 263 -26.60 -8.20 31.68
CA SER A 263 -26.96 -7.15 32.63
C SER A 263 -25.76 -6.28 33.00
N ILE A 264 -24.56 -6.88 33.14
CA ILE A 264 -23.30 -6.16 33.32
C ILE A 264 -23.04 -5.21 32.13
N PHE A 265 -23.24 -5.66 30.90
CA PHE A 265 -23.06 -4.82 29.72
C PHE A 265 -24.07 -3.66 29.67
N THR A 266 -25.36 -3.90 29.94
CA THR A 266 -26.35 -2.82 29.99
C THR A 266 -26.02 -1.79 31.09
N SER A 267 -25.57 -2.24 32.27
CA SER A 267 -25.08 -1.33 33.31
C SER A 267 -23.83 -0.57 32.89
N LEU A 268 -22.89 -1.22 32.19
CA LEU A 268 -21.72 -0.55 31.64
C LEU A 268 -22.11 0.55 30.65
N VAL A 269 -23.09 0.28 29.77
CA VAL A 269 -23.63 1.24 28.82
C VAL A 269 -24.33 2.41 29.52
N SER A 270 -25.18 2.17 30.53
CA SER A 270 -25.82 3.27 31.25
C SER A 270 -24.82 4.12 32.04
N LEU A 271 -23.71 3.53 32.52
CA LEU A 271 -22.62 4.27 33.15
C LEU A 271 -21.93 5.23 32.15
N THR A 272 -21.91 4.92 30.84
CA THR A 272 -21.35 5.82 29.83
C THR A 272 -22.16 7.11 29.65
N GLU A 273 -23.47 7.10 29.95
CA GLU A 273 -24.29 8.32 29.96
C GLU A 273 -23.82 9.29 31.06
N VAL A 274 -23.56 8.77 32.26
CA VAL A 274 -23.03 9.55 33.40
C VAL A 274 -21.62 10.09 33.08
N LEU A 275 -20.79 9.27 32.43
CA LEU A 275 -19.48 9.70 31.93
C LEU A 275 -19.61 10.85 30.91
N GLY A 276 -20.57 10.79 29.98
CA GLY A 276 -20.81 11.84 28.99
C GLY A 276 -21.00 13.22 29.62
N THR A 277 -21.88 13.33 30.62
CA THR A 277 -22.10 14.57 31.39
C THR A 277 -20.85 15.03 32.15
N SER A 278 -20.03 14.09 32.59
CA SER A 278 -18.77 14.38 33.29
C SER A 278 -17.70 14.93 32.33
N LEU A 279 -17.65 14.43 31.10
CA LEU A 279 -16.69 14.87 30.08
C LEU A 279 -17.02 16.26 29.52
N GLU A 280 -18.29 16.66 29.50
CA GLU A 280 -18.69 18.05 29.16
C GLU A 280 -18.00 19.07 30.09
N HIS A 281 -17.81 18.75 31.37
CA HIS A 281 -17.07 19.59 32.32
C HIS A 281 -15.57 19.64 32.05
N VAL A 282 -14.99 18.53 31.56
CA VAL A 282 -13.53 18.40 31.34
C VAL A 282 -13.11 19.09 30.04
N TYR A 283 -13.92 19.02 28.99
CA TYR A 283 -13.60 19.56 27.66
C TYR A 283 -14.23 20.93 27.37
N SER A 284 -14.98 21.52 28.29
CA SER A 284 -15.50 22.88 28.10
C SER A 284 -14.36 23.91 28.17
N VAL A 285 -14.11 24.59 27.05
CA VAL A 285 -13.08 25.64 26.93
C VAL A 285 -13.66 27.03 27.19
N ASN A 286 -14.98 27.22 27.02
CA ASN A 286 -15.66 28.50 27.20
C ASN A 286 -16.61 28.44 28.41
N PRO A 287 -16.38 29.25 29.47
CA PRO A 287 -17.23 29.25 30.66
C PRO A 287 -18.63 29.88 30.46
N VAL A 288 -18.93 30.44 29.28
CA VAL A 288 -20.09 31.33 29.03
C VAL A 288 -21.22 30.67 28.21
N SER A 289 -20.99 29.51 27.58
CA SER A 289 -22.00 28.84 26.73
C SER A 289 -22.54 27.59 27.45
N SER A 290 -23.82 27.63 27.85
CA SER A 290 -24.56 26.58 28.58
C SER A 290 -23.82 26.04 29.81
N SER A 291 -24.17 26.51 31.01
CA SER A 291 -23.61 25.96 32.25
C SER A 291 -23.90 24.46 32.34
N PRO A 292 -22.90 23.57 32.32
CA PRO A 292 -23.14 22.17 32.63
C PRO A 292 -23.68 22.06 34.07
N PRO A 293 -24.43 20.99 34.41
CA PRO A 293 -25.09 20.87 35.71
C PRO A 293 -24.06 20.96 36.85
N PRO A 294 -24.35 21.60 37.99
CA PRO A 294 -23.35 21.91 39.02
C PRO A 294 -22.59 20.65 39.47
N PRO A 295 -21.29 20.72 39.78
CA PRO A 295 -20.45 19.54 40.06
C PRO A 295 -20.90 18.71 41.27
N GLN A 296 -21.74 19.26 42.15
CA GLN A 296 -22.42 18.52 43.23
C GLN A 296 -23.48 17.54 42.70
N SER A 297 -24.11 17.85 41.56
CA SER A 297 -25.07 16.97 40.88
C SER A 297 -24.43 15.75 40.21
N LEU A 298 -23.12 15.80 39.90
CA LEU A 298 -22.42 14.65 39.31
C LEU A 298 -22.29 13.49 40.30
N ILE A 299 -22.04 13.79 41.58
CA ILE A 299 -22.00 12.78 42.64
C ILE A 299 -23.40 12.21 42.91
N SER A 300 -24.44 13.05 42.93
CA SER A 300 -25.81 12.55 43.08
C SER A 300 -26.19 11.66 41.90
N LEU A 301 -25.85 12.02 40.66
CA LEU A 301 -26.08 11.19 39.47
C LEU A 301 -25.41 9.81 39.56
N LEU A 302 -24.18 9.74 40.07
CA LEU A 302 -23.50 8.45 40.26
C LEU A 302 -24.14 7.62 41.38
N LYS A 303 -24.57 8.25 42.48
CA LYS A 303 -25.30 7.58 43.57
C LYS A 303 -26.69 7.10 43.14
N ASP A 304 -27.39 7.90 42.36
CA ASP A 304 -28.69 7.55 41.78
C ASP A 304 -28.53 6.36 40.82
N TRP A 305 -27.45 6.35 40.03
CA TRP A 305 -27.10 5.19 39.21
C TRP A 305 -26.77 3.95 40.07
N GLU A 306 -26.01 4.08 41.17
CA GLU A 306 -25.70 2.98 42.10
C GLU A 306 -26.97 2.38 42.72
N THR A 307 -27.95 3.22 43.09
CA THR A 307 -29.23 2.77 43.67
C THR A 307 -30.16 2.14 42.64
N ALA A 308 -30.06 2.55 41.37
CA ALA A 308 -30.81 1.97 40.25
C ALA A 308 -30.23 0.64 39.72
N LEU A 309 -29.11 0.15 40.26
CA LEU A 309 -28.51 -1.11 39.84
C LEU A 309 -29.37 -2.33 40.21
N PRO A 310 -29.49 -3.34 39.32
CA PRO A 310 -30.13 -4.61 39.63
C PRO A 310 -29.51 -5.29 40.87
N PRO A 311 -30.29 -5.98 41.71
CA PRO A 311 -29.82 -6.57 42.97
C PRO A 311 -28.71 -7.61 42.77
N GLY A 312 -28.65 -8.26 41.60
CA GLY A 312 -27.56 -9.19 41.25
C GLY A 312 -26.21 -8.53 40.98
N LEU A 313 -26.17 -7.22 40.70
CA LEU A 313 -24.96 -6.47 40.33
C LEU A 313 -24.43 -5.57 41.46
N GLN A 314 -25.26 -5.27 42.46
CA GLN A 314 -24.85 -4.51 43.65
C GLN A 314 -23.59 -5.10 44.34
N PRO A 315 -23.43 -6.43 44.51
CA PRO A 315 -22.21 -6.99 45.12
C PRO A 315 -20.92 -6.72 44.33
N ILE A 316 -21.00 -6.54 43.01
CA ILE A 316 -19.83 -6.24 42.17
C ILE A 316 -19.31 -4.82 42.45
N ILE A 317 -20.22 -3.86 42.63
CA ILE A 317 -19.90 -2.44 42.84
C ILE A 317 -19.64 -2.12 44.31
N LEU A 318 -20.47 -2.63 45.22
CA LEU A 318 -20.43 -2.29 46.64
C LEU A 318 -19.48 -3.19 47.45
N GLU A 319 -19.45 -4.49 47.15
CA GLU A 319 -18.74 -5.49 47.97
C GLU A 319 -17.47 -6.04 47.31
N ASN A 320 -17.22 -5.70 46.04
CA ASN A 320 -16.10 -6.20 45.25
C ASN A 320 -16.06 -7.74 45.14
N THR A 321 -17.23 -8.38 45.10
CA THR A 321 -17.41 -9.83 44.97
C THR A 321 -17.94 -10.21 43.58
N LYS A 322 -17.88 -11.50 43.21
CA LYS A 322 -18.35 -12.02 41.90
C LYS A 322 -17.62 -11.45 40.66
N LEU A 323 -16.35 -11.07 40.81
CA LEU A 323 -15.50 -10.59 39.71
C LEU A 323 -15.17 -11.66 38.65
N HIS A 324 -15.48 -12.93 38.90
CA HIS A 324 -15.34 -14.03 37.92
C HIS A 324 -16.35 -13.94 36.77
N ASN A 325 -17.43 -13.15 36.93
CA ASN A 325 -18.40 -12.96 35.87
C ASN A 325 -17.78 -12.17 34.69
N PRO A 326 -17.96 -12.60 33.43
CA PRO A 326 -17.46 -11.88 32.27
C PRO A 326 -17.89 -10.40 32.27
N GLY A 327 -16.93 -9.49 32.11
CA GLY A 327 -17.17 -8.04 32.09
C GLY A 327 -17.31 -7.36 33.46
N ALA A 328 -17.48 -8.10 34.57
CA ALA A 328 -17.68 -7.53 35.90
C ALA A 328 -16.50 -6.65 36.35
N ALA A 329 -15.27 -7.11 36.08
CA ALA A 329 -14.05 -6.36 36.38
C ALA A 329 -13.94 -5.06 35.57
N ASN A 330 -14.40 -5.05 34.31
CA ASN A 330 -14.45 -3.83 33.49
C ASN A 330 -15.47 -2.82 34.04
N LEU A 331 -16.67 -3.29 34.42
CA LEU A 331 -17.71 -2.45 35.01
C LEU A 331 -17.23 -1.83 36.33
N ARG A 332 -16.60 -2.62 37.21
CA ARG A 332 -16.06 -2.14 38.48
C ARG A 332 -14.96 -1.10 38.28
N LEU A 333 -14.01 -1.38 37.39
CA LEU A 333 -12.93 -0.43 37.10
C LEU A 333 -13.44 0.86 36.47
N ALA A 334 -14.42 0.79 35.57
CA ALA A 334 -15.06 1.96 34.98
C ALA A 334 -15.80 2.81 36.02
N HIS A 335 -16.53 2.18 36.95
CA HIS A 335 -17.19 2.86 38.07
C HIS A 335 -16.18 3.58 38.98
N LEU A 336 -15.11 2.89 39.40
CA LEU A 336 -14.06 3.49 40.23
C LEU A 336 -13.34 4.65 39.50
N ALA A 337 -13.11 4.50 38.19
CA ALA A 337 -12.51 5.54 37.35
C ALA A 337 -13.40 6.78 37.29
N LEU A 338 -14.72 6.61 37.13
CA LEU A 338 -15.68 7.72 37.11
C LEU A 338 -15.78 8.41 38.47
N LYS A 339 -15.79 7.64 39.56
CA LYS A 339 -15.74 8.17 40.93
C LYS A 339 -14.51 9.05 41.16
N LEU A 340 -13.32 8.55 40.77
CA LEU A 340 -12.09 9.34 40.86
C LEU A 340 -12.14 10.59 39.96
N LEU A 341 -12.71 10.50 38.76
CA LEU A 341 -12.89 11.63 37.85
C LEU A 341 -13.77 12.72 38.48
N HIS A 342 -14.90 12.36 39.08
CA HIS A 342 -15.79 13.28 39.79
C HIS A 342 -15.09 14.01 40.92
N CYS A 343 -14.38 13.28 41.79
CA CYS A 343 -13.62 13.89 42.88
C CYS A 343 -12.55 14.87 42.35
N ARG A 344 -11.89 14.54 41.23
CA ARG A 344 -10.90 15.42 40.59
C ARG A 344 -11.53 16.68 39.97
N ILE A 345 -12.71 16.58 39.37
CA ILE A 345 -13.45 17.74 38.84
C ILE A 345 -13.81 18.69 39.99
N GLN A 346 -14.30 18.16 41.11
CA GLN A 346 -14.65 18.97 42.28
C GLN A 346 -13.45 19.69 42.89
N LEU A 347 -12.32 19.01 43.03
CA LEU A 347 -11.07 19.61 43.53
C LEU A 347 -10.56 20.75 42.65
N ASN A 348 -10.82 20.73 41.34
CA ASN A 348 -10.40 21.78 40.42
C ASN A 348 -11.33 23.01 40.42
N LEU A 349 -12.59 22.86 40.86
CA LEU A 349 -13.62 23.91 40.80
C LEU A 349 -13.79 24.70 42.12
N HIS A 350 -13.37 24.16 43.28
CA HIS A 350 -13.53 24.80 44.58
C HIS A 350 -12.22 25.39 45.14
N THR A 351 -12.18 26.71 45.33
CA THR A 351 -11.01 27.49 45.78
C THR A 351 -10.96 27.76 47.29
N THR A 352 -11.91 27.27 48.08
CA THR A 352 -12.01 27.55 49.54
C THR A 352 -11.17 26.57 50.39
N PRO A 353 -10.39 27.04 51.37
CA PRO A 353 -9.37 26.24 52.06
C PRO A 353 -9.90 25.16 53.03
N SER A 354 -11.12 25.30 53.56
CA SER A 354 -11.70 24.33 54.51
C SER A 354 -12.33 23.10 53.84
N SER A 355 -12.92 23.26 52.65
CA SER A 355 -13.51 22.15 51.87
C SER A 355 -12.46 21.32 51.13
N GLN A 356 -11.24 21.86 50.95
CA GLN A 356 -10.14 21.16 50.28
C GLN A 356 -9.75 19.88 51.02
N THR A 357 -9.60 19.90 52.35
CA THR A 357 -9.12 18.74 53.12
C THR A 357 -10.06 17.53 53.04
N GLU A 358 -11.38 17.74 53.16
CA GLU A 358 -12.40 16.69 53.04
C GLU A 358 -12.49 16.14 51.61
N GLN A 359 -12.49 17.02 50.60
CA GLN A 359 -12.52 16.63 49.19
C GLN A 359 -11.24 15.90 48.76
N TYR A 360 -10.07 16.29 49.29
CA TYR A 360 -8.82 15.58 49.07
C TYR A 360 -8.84 14.19 49.71
N ALA A 361 -9.46 14.03 50.89
CA ALA A 361 -9.62 12.74 51.55
C ALA A 361 -10.56 11.81 50.75
N GLU A 362 -11.65 12.33 50.19
CA GLU A 362 -12.57 11.58 49.34
C GLU A 362 -11.90 11.13 48.03
N ALA A 363 -11.17 12.03 47.37
CA ALA A 363 -10.39 11.71 46.17
C ALA A 363 -9.28 10.69 46.44
N HIS A 364 -8.61 10.79 47.60
CA HIS A 364 -7.61 9.82 48.04
C HIS A 364 -8.21 8.43 48.24
N SER A 365 -9.36 8.34 48.91
CA SER A 365 -10.10 7.08 49.10
C SER A 365 -10.54 6.46 47.76
N ALA A 366 -10.96 7.28 46.79
CA ALA A 366 -11.29 6.82 45.44
C ALA A 366 -10.06 6.24 44.71
N ALA A 367 -8.91 6.92 44.77
CA ALA A 367 -7.67 6.45 44.17
C ALA A 367 -7.16 5.16 44.85
N GLU A 368 -7.22 5.10 46.18
CA GLU A 368 -6.85 3.92 46.96
C GLU A 368 -7.75 2.71 46.64
N SER A 369 -9.04 2.94 46.40
CA SER A 369 -9.98 1.89 46.00
C SER A 369 -9.58 1.24 44.66
N ILE A 370 -9.00 2.01 43.73
CA ILE A 370 -8.43 1.48 42.48
C ILE A 370 -7.19 0.62 42.76
N VAL A 371 -6.29 1.07 43.64
CA VAL A 371 -5.10 0.30 44.03
C VAL A 371 -5.49 -1.04 44.66
N ARG A 372 -6.42 -1.02 45.63
CA ARG A 372 -6.94 -2.22 46.29
C ARG A 372 -7.64 -3.18 45.32
N PHE A 373 -8.37 -2.63 44.35
CA PHE A 373 -8.99 -3.44 43.29
C PHE A 373 -7.92 -4.17 42.48
N VAL A 374 -6.87 -3.49 42.02
CA VAL A 374 -5.78 -4.10 41.25
C VAL A 374 -5.04 -5.16 42.05
N GLN A 375 -4.75 -4.90 43.32
CA GLN A 375 -4.08 -5.87 44.20
C GLN A 375 -4.88 -7.17 44.37
N ARG A 376 -6.21 -7.08 44.36
CA ARG A 376 -7.11 -8.24 44.48
C ARG A 376 -7.35 -8.99 43.17
N LEU A 377 -6.93 -8.45 42.02
CA LEU A 377 -7.06 -9.14 40.73
C LEU A 377 -6.15 -10.37 40.61
N HIS A 378 -5.15 -10.54 41.49
CA HIS A 378 -4.30 -11.73 41.52
C HIS A 378 -5.06 -13.04 41.82
N GLU A 379 -6.25 -12.96 42.40
CA GLU A 379 -7.08 -14.12 42.77
C GLU A 379 -8.08 -14.52 41.67
N THR A 380 -8.20 -13.75 40.59
CA THR A 380 -9.10 -14.03 39.46
C THR A 380 -8.33 -14.39 38.19
N PRO A 381 -8.89 -15.21 37.28
CA PRO A 381 -8.24 -15.53 36.03
C PRO A 381 -8.06 -14.26 35.16
N PHE A 382 -6.80 -13.86 34.95
CA PHE A 382 -6.36 -12.76 34.09
C PHE A 382 -6.77 -12.80 32.59
N PRO A 383 -7.03 -13.95 31.92
CA PRO A 383 -7.19 -13.98 30.46
C PRO A 383 -8.52 -13.43 29.91
N GLY A 384 -9.28 -12.65 30.67
CA GLY A 384 -10.50 -11.98 30.18
C GLY A 384 -10.23 -10.78 29.26
N PHE A 385 -11.26 -10.35 28.53
CA PHE A 385 -11.25 -9.06 27.83
C PHE A 385 -11.23 -7.88 28.80
N TRP A 386 -10.36 -6.90 28.54
CA TRP A 386 -10.29 -5.64 29.27
C TRP A 386 -10.45 -4.48 28.30
N ILE A 387 -11.29 -3.51 28.66
CA ILE A 387 -11.47 -2.31 27.84
C ILE A 387 -10.17 -1.49 27.91
N PRO A 388 -9.46 -1.27 26.78
CA PRO A 388 -8.14 -0.63 26.81
C PRO A 388 -8.13 0.76 27.46
N MET A 389 -9.21 1.53 27.31
CA MET A 389 -9.35 2.87 27.89
C MET A 389 -9.35 2.85 29.44
N ASN A 390 -9.85 1.77 30.06
CA ASN A 390 -9.88 1.67 31.51
C ASN A 390 -8.47 1.61 32.11
N ALA A 391 -7.43 1.31 31.31
CA ALA A 391 -6.04 1.41 31.76
C ALA A 391 -5.64 2.84 32.17
N TYR A 392 -6.27 3.88 31.58
CA TYR A 392 -6.03 5.28 32.01
C TYR A 392 -6.52 5.56 33.43
N ALA A 393 -7.42 4.74 33.99
CA ALA A 393 -7.79 4.86 35.39
C ALA A 393 -6.59 4.58 36.31
N LEU A 394 -5.72 3.66 35.92
CA LEU A 394 -4.52 3.32 36.69
C LEU A 394 -3.51 4.45 36.69
N THR A 395 -3.23 5.05 35.53
CA THR A 395 -2.34 6.20 35.41
C THR A 395 -2.94 7.43 36.08
N SER A 396 -4.25 7.66 35.98
CA SER A 396 -4.97 8.73 36.68
C SER A 396 -4.86 8.59 38.21
N ALA A 397 -5.11 7.39 38.75
CA ALA A 397 -4.98 7.10 40.18
C ALA A 397 -3.53 7.29 40.67
N THR A 398 -2.55 6.75 39.93
CA THR A 398 -1.12 6.90 40.28
C THR A 398 -0.70 8.37 40.30
N THR A 399 -1.08 9.13 39.28
CA THR A 399 -0.75 10.56 39.17
C THR A 399 -1.38 11.36 40.31
N PHE A 400 -2.63 11.04 40.68
CA PHE A 400 -3.29 11.66 41.82
C PHE A 400 -2.59 11.34 43.14
N LEU A 401 -2.27 10.07 43.39
CA LEU A 401 -1.56 9.64 44.61
C LEU A 401 -0.17 10.27 44.73
N LEU A 402 0.55 10.44 43.62
CA LEU A 402 1.82 11.19 43.59
C LEU A 402 1.61 12.67 43.93
N ARG A 403 0.56 13.31 43.39
CA ARG A 403 0.19 14.69 43.76
C ARG A 403 -0.18 14.80 45.24
N SER A 404 -0.87 13.83 45.81
CA SER A 404 -1.20 13.79 47.25
C SER A 404 0.05 13.56 48.12
N ALA A 405 1.01 12.75 47.65
CA ALA A 405 2.28 12.53 48.33
C ALA A 405 3.12 13.82 48.44
N LEU A 406 3.10 14.66 47.40
CA LEU A 406 3.78 15.97 47.42
C LEU A 406 3.20 16.95 48.45
N HIS A 407 1.94 16.76 48.87
CA HIS A 407 1.30 17.53 49.94
C HIS A 407 1.49 16.91 51.34
N GLY A 408 2.38 15.93 51.52
CA GLY A 408 2.80 15.43 52.83
C GLY A 408 2.25 14.07 53.26
N SER A 409 1.57 13.32 52.38
CA SER A 409 1.05 11.98 52.71
C SER A 409 2.02 10.85 52.36
N ALA A 410 2.70 10.31 53.36
CA ALA A 410 3.59 9.15 53.22
C ALA A 410 2.84 7.88 52.76
N VAL A 411 1.58 7.72 53.16
CA VAL A 411 0.71 6.60 52.76
C VAL A 411 0.41 6.65 51.26
N SER A 412 0.17 7.85 50.71
CA SER A 412 -0.07 8.04 49.26
C SER A 412 1.17 7.70 48.43
N LEU A 413 2.37 8.01 48.94
CA LEU A 413 3.63 7.63 48.31
C LEU A 413 3.82 6.11 48.29
N GLN A 414 3.47 5.42 49.39
CA GLN A 414 3.53 3.97 49.47
C GLN A 414 2.54 3.30 48.50
N LEU A 415 1.30 3.80 48.41
CA LEU A 415 0.29 3.29 47.46
C LEU A 415 0.67 3.57 46.00
N ALA A 416 1.20 4.76 45.70
CA ALA A 416 1.73 5.07 44.37
C ALA A 416 2.93 4.18 44.03
N ARG A 417 3.82 3.94 45.00
CA ARG A 417 4.92 3.01 44.85
C ARG A 417 4.41 1.60 44.62
N GLN A 418 3.34 1.14 45.28
CA GLN A 418 2.74 -0.18 45.07
C GLN A 418 2.12 -0.35 43.67
N MET A 419 1.49 0.70 43.13
CA MET A 419 0.98 0.74 41.75
C MET A 419 2.11 0.68 40.70
N VAL A 420 3.27 1.26 41.03
CA VAL A 420 4.48 1.28 40.18
C VAL A 420 5.37 0.07 40.47
N SER A 421 5.23 -0.58 41.63
CA SER A 421 6.18 -1.57 42.13
C SER A 421 5.98 -2.96 41.57
N THR A 422 6.39 -3.13 40.32
CA THR A 422 7.41 -4.13 40.03
C THR A 422 8.46 -3.51 39.07
N PRO A 423 9.23 -2.47 39.50
CA PRO A 423 10.34 -1.99 38.71
C PRO A 423 11.34 -3.12 38.61
N THR A 424 11.54 -3.60 37.39
CA THR A 424 12.69 -4.46 37.10
C THR A 424 13.97 -3.68 37.40
N CYS A 425 15.07 -4.34 37.77
CA CYS A 425 16.37 -3.70 38.02
C CYS A 425 16.89 -2.81 36.87
N LEU A 426 16.26 -2.88 35.68
CA LEU A 426 16.48 -1.95 34.57
C LEU A 426 16.01 -0.52 34.86
N GLU A 427 14.97 -0.31 35.66
CA GLU A 427 14.39 1.00 35.92
C GLU A 427 15.13 1.78 37.02
N THR A 428 15.67 1.08 38.02
CA THR A 428 16.44 1.68 39.13
C THR A 428 17.92 1.88 38.79
N GLY A 429 18.43 1.15 37.79
CA GLY A 429 19.84 1.18 37.38
C GLY A 429 20.82 0.59 38.38
N HIS A 430 20.37 0.08 39.53
CA HIS A 430 21.22 -0.49 40.58
C HIS A 430 20.57 -1.75 41.18
N ILE A 431 21.42 -2.71 41.55
CA ILE A 431 21.00 -3.93 42.27
C ILE A 431 21.04 -3.61 43.77
N THR A 432 19.89 -3.63 44.43
CA THR A 432 19.83 -3.50 45.90
C THR A 432 20.18 -4.83 46.54
N VAL A 433 21.32 -4.89 47.22
CA VAL A 433 21.82 -6.08 47.93
C VAL A 433 21.43 -5.95 49.40
N GLY A 434 20.77 -6.98 49.97
CA GLY A 434 20.45 -7.02 51.40
C GLY A 434 21.68 -7.41 52.26
N PRO A 435 21.63 -7.23 53.60
CA PRO A 435 22.77 -7.49 54.50
C PRO A 435 23.22 -8.97 54.58
N THR A 436 22.44 -9.88 54.02
CA THR A 436 22.72 -11.33 53.95
C THR A 436 22.88 -11.85 52.52
N ASP A 437 22.82 -10.95 51.53
CA ASP A 437 22.89 -11.29 50.11
C ASP A 437 24.32 -11.06 49.58
N GLY A 438 24.79 -11.95 48.70
CA GLY A 438 26.02 -11.79 47.93
C GLY A 438 25.72 -11.52 46.44
N LEU A 439 26.70 -10.92 45.74
CA LEU A 439 26.57 -10.57 44.32
C LEU A 439 27.75 -11.07 43.48
N ILE A 440 27.44 -11.89 42.47
CA ILE A 440 28.43 -12.48 41.56
C ILE A 440 28.11 -12.10 40.10
N PHE A 441 29.16 -11.94 39.29
CA PHE A 441 29.05 -11.77 37.83
C PHE A 441 29.57 -13.00 37.09
N ILE A 442 28.71 -13.62 36.28
CA ILE A 442 29.08 -14.74 35.41
C ILE A 442 29.27 -14.23 33.99
N SER A 443 30.46 -14.43 33.43
CA SER A 443 30.84 -13.92 32.10
C SER A 443 30.90 -15.03 31.04
N ASN A 444 30.85 -14.64 29.76
CA ASN A 444 30.94 -15.53 28.60
C ASN A 444 29.74 -16.51 28.50
N ILE A 445 28.52 -16.01 28.77
CA ILE A 445 27.26 -16.77 28.62
C ILE A 445 26.50 -16.35 27.35
N PHE A 446 26.60 -15.09 26.90
CA PHE A 446 25.87 -14.58 25.72
C PHE A 446 26.81 -14.11 24.59
N PRO A 447 26.39 -14.24 23.31
CA PRO A 447 27.18 -13.80 22.16
C PRO A 447 27.24 -12.28 22.03
N THR A 448 28.42 -11.69 22.22
CA THR A 448 28.65 -10.24 22.07
C THR A 448 28.91 -9.81 20.62
N LYS A 449 29.36 -10.72 19.75
CA LYS A 449 29.75 -10.41 18.34
C LYS A 449 28.62 -10.59 17.32
N LEU A 450 27.57 -11.33 17.66
CA LEU A 450 26.44 -11.62 16.76
C LEU A 450 25.27 -10.63 16.94
N GLN A 451 25.45 -9.60 17.77
CA GLN A 451 24.40 -8.64 18.08
C GLN A 451 23.90 -7.90 16.83
N TRP A 452 24.80 -7.48 15.93
CA TRP A 452 24.45 -6.75 14.70
C TRP A 452 23.46 -7.49 13.79
N LEU A 453 23.42 -8.83 13.86
CA LEU A 453 22.50 -9.68 13.11
C LEU A 453 21.09 -9.67 13.71
N LEU A 454 20.97 -9.38 15.02
CA LEU A 454 19.76 -9.57 15.82
C LEU A 454 19.18 -8.23 16.35
N THR A 455 19.93 -7.12 16.27
CA THR A 455 19.47 -5.78 16.67
C THR A 455 18.28 -5.22 15.85
N PRO A 456 18.08 -5.50 14.55
CA PRO A 456 16.94 -4.94 13.82
C PRO A 456 15.58 -5.53 14.24
N LEU A 457 15.53 -6.51 15.15
CA LEU A 457 14.33 -7.22 15.59
C LEU A 457 13.69 -6.71 16.91
N GLY A 458 14.05 -5.51 17.39
CA GLY A 458 13.28 -4.84 18.46
C GLY A 458 13.86 -4.95 19.89
N GLY A 459 15.18 -4.88 20.04
CA GLY A 459 15.84 -4.67 21.35
C GLY A 459 16.09 -5.93 22.20
N SER A 460 16.59 -5.73 23.42
CA SER A 460 17.01 -6.80 24.36
C SER A 460 15.87 -7.76 24.74
N ALA A 461 14.62 -7.29 24.75
CA ALA A 461 13.44 -8.09 25.06
C ALA A 461 13.09 -9.12 23.96
N ALA A 462 13.23 -8.75 22.68
CA ALA A 462 13.04 -9.67 21.56
C ALA A 462 14.16 -10.72 21.50
N TYR A 463 15.37 -10.34 21.91
CA TYR A 463 16.48 -11.27 22.04
C TYR A 463 16.26 -12.30 23.17
N ALA A 464 15.73 -11.86 24.32
CA ALA A 464 15.38 -12.74 25.44
C ALA A 464 14.27 -13.75 25.08
N SER A 465 13.26 -13.35 24.27
CA SER A 465 12.19 -14.25 23.83
C SER A 465 12.68 -15.31 22.84
N ILE A 466 13.58 -14.94 21.92
CA ILE A 466 14.22 -15.88 20.99
C ILE A 466 15.06 -16.93 21.74
N LEU A 467 15.82 -16.52 22.77
CA LEU A 467 16.59 -17.46 23.59
C LEU A 467 15.70 -18.38 24.45
N LYS A 468 14.55 -17.89 24.94
CA LYS A 468 13.56 -18.73 25.64
C LYS A 468 12.99 -19.83 24.73
N SER A 469 12.84 -19.56 23.42
CA SER A 469 12.34 -20.55 22.45
C SER A 469 13.36 -21.64 22.07
N LEU A 470 14.66 -21.41 22.30
CA LEU A 470 15.75 -22.35 22.04
C LEU A 470 15.95 -23.29 23.25
N ASN A 471 14.88 -23.96 23.69
CA ASN A 471 14.90 -24.79 24.89
C ASN A 471 15.48 -26.19 24.59
N ARG A 472 16.80 -26.29 24.37
CA ARG A 472 17.52 -27.57 24.31
C ARG A 472 18.47 -27.70 25.51
N PRO A 473 18.33 -28.74 26.37
CA PRO A 473 19.02 -28.85 27.66
C PRO A 473 20.55 -29.03 27.57
N ARG A 474 21.13 -29.13 26.36
CA ARG A 474 22.56 -29.37 26.12
C ARG A 474 23.33 -28.17 25.56
N ILE A 475 22.67 -27.07 25.18
CA ILE A 475 23.29 -25.94 24.46
C ILE A 475 23.29 -24.69 25.34
N ALA A 476 24.46 -24.07 25.55
CA ALA A 476 24.63 -22.85 26.35
C ALA A 476 24.11 -21.58 25.62
N ALA A 477 22.81 -21.55 25.35
CA ALA A 477 22.04 -20.41 24.86
C ALA A 477 20.54 -20.54 25.21
N SER A 478 20.24 -21.12 26.38
CA SER A 478 18.89 -21.25 26.96
C SER A 478 18.70 -20.30 28.14
N ASP A 479 17.51 -20.34 28.75
CA ASP A 479 17.06 -19.54 29.91
C ASP A 479 18.18 -19.11 30.87
N PRO A 480 18.39 -17.79 31.10
CA PRO A 480 19.45 -17.27 31.97
C PRO A 480 19.46 -17.89 33.37
N ALA A 481 18.29 -18.18 33.95
CA ALA A 481 18.18 -18.81 35.26
C ALA A 481 18.80 -20.21 35.29
N ARG A 482 18.55 -21.04 34.27
CA ARG A 482 19.07 -22.41 34.18
C ARG A 482 20.58 -22.49 33.94
N ILE A 483 21.13 -21.54 33.18
CA ILE A 483 22.59 -21.47 32.99
C ILE A 483 23.29 -21.10 34.30
N VAL A 484 22.67 -20.22 35.09
CA VAL A 484 23.15 -19.86 36.41
C VAL A 484 23.02 -21.04 37.37
N GLU A 485 21.87 -21.72 37.43
CA GLU A 485 21.69 -22.94 38.25
C GLU A 485 22.75 -24.00 37.95
N ARG A 486 23.12 -24.19 36.68
CA ARG A 486 24.20 -25.12 36.27
C ARG A 486 25.60 -24.67 36.70
N ALA A 487 25.79 -23.37 36.92
CA ALA A 487 27.09 -22.84 37.35
C ALA A 487 27.35 -23.09 38.84
N PHE A 488 26.30 -23.22 39.66
CA PHE A 488 26.43 -23.46 41.10
C PHE A 488 26.46 -24.97 41.45
N PRO A 489 27.33 -25.40 42.39
CA PRO A 489 27.36 -26.79 42.85
C PRO A 489 26.12 -27.13 43.68
N ALA A 490 25.55 -28.33 43.48
CA ALA A 490 24.36 -28.81 44.20
C ALA A 490 24.59 -29.08 45.71
N SER A 491 25.84 -29.02 46.18
CA SER A 491 26.26 -29.36 47.55
C SER A 491 26.28 -28.18 48.53
N GLN A 492 25.80 -27.00 48.13
CA GLN A 492 25.90 -25.76 48.91
C GLN A 492 24.51 -25.14 49.09
N ASP A 493 24.11 -24.82 50.33
CA ASP A 493 22.80 -24.22 50.67
C ASP A 493 22.74 -22.73 50.26
N VAL A 494 22.70 -22.48 48.96
CA VAL A 494 22.66 -21.15 48.36
C VAL A 494 21.34 -20.98 47.59
N GLU A 495 20.54 -19.98 48.00
CA GLU A 495 19.28 -19.64 47.33
C GLU A 495 19.53 -18.49 46.34
N ILE A 496 19.23 -18.72 45.05
CA ILE A 496 19.34 -17.71 44.00
C ILE A 496 18.07 -16.84 44.05
N LYS A 497 18.22 -15.58 44.48
CA LYS A 497 17.10 -14.63 44.57
C LYS A 497 16.79 -13.95 43.25
N GLU A 498 17.82 -13.64 42.46
CA GLU A 498 17.66 -12.84 41.24
C GLU A 498 18.79 -13.05 40.23
N VAL A 499 18.43 -13.11 38.95
CA VAL A 499 19.37 -13.17 37.82
C VAL A 499 19.11 -12.00 36.88
N VAL A 500 20.08 -11.11 36.73
CA VAL A 500 20.00 -9.94 35.85
C VAL A 500 20.90 -10.13 34.63
N PRO A 501 20.35 -10.48 33.46
CA PRO A 501 21.14 -10.72 32.25
C PRO A 501 21.70 -9.42 31.64
N ARG A 502 22.96 -9.44 31.20
CA ARG A 502 23.65 -8.34 30.51
C ARG A 502 24.05 -8.78 29.10
N PHE A 503 23.08 -8.75 28.18
CA PHE A 503 23.27 -9.25 26.82
C PHE A 503 24.38 -8.51 26.05
N LEU A 504 24.46 -7.17 26.20
CA LEU A 504 25.51 -6.33 25.58
C LEU A 504 26.92 -6.69 26.05
N GLU A 505 27.04 -7.09 27.31
CA GLU A 505 28.31 -7.40 27.98
C GLU A 505 28.63 -8.90 27.98
N GLY A 506 27.70 -9.75 27.51
CA GLY A 506 27.95 -11.18 27.34
C GLY A 506 27.89 -12.00 28.64
N GLY A 507 27.29 -11.48 29.71
CA GLY A 507 27.25 -12.10 31.04
C GLY A 507 25.95 -11.82 31.80
N ALA A 508 25.89 -12.20 33.08
CA ALA A 508 24.74 -11.96 33.97
C ALA A 508 25.20 -11.70 35.41
N PHE A 509 24.49 -10.82 36.13
CA PHE A 509 24.63 -10.66 37.58
C PHE A 509 23.70 -11.63 38.30
N VAL A 510 24.18 -12.21 39.40
CA VAL A 510 23.45 -13.20 40.19
C VAL A 510 23.46 -12.76 41.64
N ARG A 511 22.28 -12.48 42.19
CA ARG A 511 22.08 -12.20 43.62
C ARG A 511 21.66 -13.48 44.31
N PHE A 512 22.39 -13.84 45.36
CA PHE A 512 22.16 -15.07 46.12
C PHE A 512 22.19 -14.82 47.62
N SER A 513 21.58 -15.70 48.42
CA SER A 513 21.68 -15.70 49.88
C SER A 513 22.21 -17.04 50.40
N SER A 514 23.04 -16.99 51.44
CA SER A 514 23.60 -18.17 52.11
C SER A 514 22.74 -18.58 53.31
N SER A 515 22.39 -19.87 53.43
CA SER A 515 21.49 -20.38 54.49
C SER A 515 22.18 -20.69 55.84
N ARG A 516 23.51 -20.55 55.97
CA ARG A 516 24.22 -20.81 57.25
C ARG A 516 23.95 -19.72 58.30
N GLN A 517 23.00 -20.00 59.20
CA GLN A 517 22.97 -19.44 60.56
C GLN A 517 23.71 -20.39 61.49
N ASP A 518 24.96 -20.10 61.84
CA ASP A 518 25.50 -20.50 63.15
C ASP A 518 26.77 -19.71 63.52
N SER A 519 26.72 -19.18 64.75
CA SER A 519 27.82 -18.80 65.65
C SER A 519 28.69 -17.56 65.35
N GLN A 520 28.42 -16.52 66.13
CA GLN A 520 29.33 -15.49 66.69
C GLN A 520 30.72 -15.30 66.04
N GLU A 521 30.85 -14.27 65.19
CA GLU A 521 31.89 -13.23 65.25
C GLU A 521 31.62 -12.14 64.17
N PRO A 522 31.71 -10.84 64.47
CA PRO A 522 31.59 -9.78 63.48
C PRO A 522 32.98 -9.33 63.02
N THR A 523 33.35 -9.57 61.76
CA THR A 523 34.29 -8.69 61.02
C THR A 523 34.35 -9.09 59.54
N ASN A 524 34.00 -8.13 58.67
CA ASN A 524 34.29 -8.02 57.23
C ASN A 524 33.49 -8.88 56.23
N GLU A 525 32.62 -8.20 55.46
CA GLU A 525 31.86 -8.72 54.30
C GLU A 525 32.79 -9.37 53.24
N GLU A 526 34.02 -8.87 53.05
CA GLU A 526 35.01 -9.39 52.08
C GLU A 526 35.52 -10.82 52.36
N VAL A 527 35.27 -11.38 53.56
CA VAL A 527 35.76 -12.72 53.96
C VAL A 527 34.73 -13.82 53.64
N ARG A 528 33.44 -13.48 53.51
CA ARG A 528 32.36 -14.45 53.27
C ARG A 528 32.14 -14.81 51.78
N GLU A 529 32.48 -13.93 50.86
CA GLU A 529 32.22 -14.10 49.41
C GLU A 529 33.28 -14.96 48.69
N LYS A 530 34.55 -14.87 49.11
CA LYS A 530 35.68 -15.65 48.56
C LYS A 530 35.49 -17.18 48.55
N PRO A 531 35.01 -17.83 49.64
CA PRO A 531 34.83 -19.28 49.63
C PRO A 531 33.72 -19.76 48.69
N ILE A 532 32.76 -18.90 48.31
CA ILE A 532 31.68 -19.24 47.37
C ILE A 532 32.17 -19.06 45.93
N GLU A 533 32.93 -18.00 45.63
CA GLU A 533 33.59 -17.81 44.33
C GLU A 533 34.53 -18.98 44.01
N GLU A 534 35.37 -19.40 44.97
CA GLU A 534 36.29 -20.52 44.81
C GLU A 534 35.55 -21.86 44.61
N ALA A 535 34.45 -22.09 45.32
CA ALA A 535 33.63 -23.29 45.17
C ALA A 535 32.92 -23.35 43.80
N VAL A 536 32.34 -22.24 43.36
CA VAL A 536 31.68 -22.12 42.04
C VAL A 536 32.72 -22.23 40.92
N GLN A 537 33.90 -21.64 41.10
CA GLN A 537 34.98 -21.73 40.12
C GLN A 537 35.54 -23.17 40.01
N ALA A 538 35.77 -23.85 41.13
CA ALA A 538 36.17 -25.26 41.14
C ALA A 538 35.10 -26.17 40.48
N HIS A 539 33.82 -25.86 40.68
CA HIS A 539 32.73 -26.57 40.02
C HIS A 539 32.73 -26.36 38.50
N LEU A 540 32.95 -25.14 38.03
CA LEU A 540 33.03 -24.82 36.60
C LEU A 540 34.27 -25.41 35.91
N GLU A 541 35.35 -25.65 36.65
CA GLU A 541 36.53 -26.36 36.15
C GLU A 541 36.25 -27.85 35.93
N GLN A 542 35.47 -28.48 36.82
CA GLN A 542 35.03 -29.88 36.68
C GLN A 542 33.90 -30.05 35.66
N HIS A 543 32.98 -29.08 35.57
CA HIS A 543 31.82 -29.09 34.68
C HIS A 543 31.76 -27.85 33.78
N PRO A 544 32.61 -27.77 32.74
CA PRO A 544 32.75 -26.56 31.93
C PRO A 544 31.49 -26.26 31.10
N ILE A 545 30.94 -25.05 31.30
CA ILE A 545 29.89 -24.49 30.45
C ILE A 545 30.54 -23.84 29.23
N ARG A 546 30.43 -24.48 28.06
CA ARG A 546 30.97 -23.97 26.77
C ARG A 546 29.85 -23.46 25.87
N PRO A 547 29.77 -22.15 25.62
CA PRO A 547 28.79 -21.60 24.69
C PRO A 547 29.09 -21.99 23.24
N TRP A 548 28.05 -22.26 22.45
CA TRP A 548 28.19 -22.67 21.05
C TRP A 548 28.89 -21.62 20.16
N PHE A 549 28.74 -20.34 20.50
CA PHE A 549 29.36 -19.22 19.78
C PHE A 549 30.83 -19.00 20.17
N ASN A 550 31.31 -19.67 21.22
CA ASN A 550 32.69 -19.57 21.70
C ASN A 550 33.16 -20.90 22.32
N PRO A 551 33.27 -21.98 21.53
CA PRO A 551 33.51 -23.34 22.04
C PRO A 551 34.89 -23.53 22.68
N PHE A 552 35.81 -22.59 22.46
CA PHE A 552 37.17 -22.59 23.00
C PHE A 552 37.31 -21.87 24.34
N ARG A 553 36.22 -21.32 24.91
CA ARG A 553 36.23 -20.67 26.23
C ARG A 553 35.03 -21.08 27.07
N THR A 554 35.28 -21.25 28.36
CA THR A 554 34.28 -21.58 29.36
C THR A 554 33.67 -20.32 29.99
N ALA A 555 32.51 -20.47 30.62
CA ALA A 555 31.99 -19.43 31.51
C ALA A 555 32.93 -19.23 32.70
N THR A 556 33.08 -17.98 33.17
CA THR A 556 33.92 -17.64 34.32
C THR A 556 33.13 -16.82 35.32
N VAL A 557 33.44 -16.99 36.61
CA VAL A 557 32.74 -16.36 37.71
C VAL A 557 33.67 -15.36 38.39
N HIS A 558 33.14 -14.21 38.77
CA HIS A 558 33.89 -13.13 39.44
C HIS A 558 33.01 -12.45 40.49
N THR A 559 33.56 -12.23 41.68
CA THR A 559 32.87 -11.49 42.76
C THR A 559 32.76 -10.00 42.41
N VAL A 560 31.58 -9.41 42.65
CA VAL A 560 31.34 -7.98 42.39
C VAL A 560 31.69 -7.17 43.63
N ARG A 561 32.81 -6.45 43.59
CA ARG A 561 33.33 -5.68 44.75
C ARG A 561 32.82 -4.25 44.81
N GLY A 562 32.42 -3.69 43.68
CA GLY A 562 31.86 -2.34 43.58
C GLY A 562 30.34 -2.35 43.57
N HIS A 563 29.74 -1.17 43.40
CA HIS A 563 28.32 -1.00 43.18
C HIS A 563 28.03 -0.96 41.67
N PRO A 564 27.58 -2.07 41.04
CA PRO A 564 27.39 -2.12 39.60
C PRO A 564 26.26 -1.18 39.17
N TRP A 565 26.46 -0.53 38.03
CA TRP A 565 25.46 0.31 37.39
C TRP A 565 24.87 -0.43 36.19
N ILE A 566 23.60 -0.80 36.29
CA ILE A 566 22.82 -1.43 35.24
C ILE A 566 22.35 -0.34 34.28
N GLU A 567 23.15 -0.06 33.25
CA GLU A 567 22.78 0.85 32.16
C GLU A 567 22.19 0.08 30.98
N ASP A 568 21.08 0.53 30.39
CA ASP A 568 20.56 0.04 29.08
C ASP A 568 20.97 0.97 27.91
N LEU A 569 22.00 1.79 28.14
CA LEU A 569 22.58 2.67 27.14
C LEU A 569 23.36 1.84 26.10
N TYR A 570 23.23 2.20 24.82
CA TYR A 570 23.91 1.50 23.71
C TYR A 570 25.43 1.78 23.67
N ARG A 571 26.17 1.15 24.59
CA ARG A 571 27.63 1.25 24.73
C ARG A 571 28.28 -0.09 24.41
N ILE A 572 28.75 -0.22 23.17
CA ILE A 572 29.50 -1.41 22.72
C ILE A 572 30.77 -1.60 23.58
N PRO A 573 31.00 -2.80 24.14
CA PRO A 573 32.22 -3.11 24.91
C PRO A 573 33.51 -2.78 24.15
N SER A 574 34.48 -2.19 24.85
CA SER A 574 35.79 -1.80 24.30
C SER A 574 36.93 -2.46 25.09
N GLN A 575 38.09 -2.58 24.45
CA GLN A 575 39.34 -3.01 25.10
C GLN A 575 39.90 -1.94 26.06
N ARG A 576 39.54 -0.67 25.85
CA ARG A 576 39.99 0.48 26.65
C ARG A 576 38.86 0.94 27.57
N LEU A 577 39.15 1.03 28.86
CA LEU A 577 38.29 1.60 29.89
C LEU A 577 38.76 3.00 30.24
N ARG A 578 37.82 3.88 30.55
CA ARG A 578 38.07 5.18 31.21
C ARG A 578 37.60 5.05 32.65
N VAL A 579 38.51 5.27 33.57
CA VAL A 579 38.32 5.24 35.02
C VAL A 579 38.40 6.68 35.51
N ASP A 580 37.28 7.24 35.90
CA ASP A 580 37.22 8.58 36.51
C ASP A 580 37.32 8.43 38.04
N PHE A 581 38.12 9.29 38.68
CA PHE A 581 38.31 9.31 40.13
C PHE A 581 37.35 10.32 40.74
N LEU A 582 36.47 9.85 41.62
CA LEU A 582 35.49 10.71 42.30
C LEU A 582 35.79 10.73 43.82
N PRO A 583 35.80 11.91 44.46
CA PRO A 583 35.91 11.99 45.91
C PRO A 583 34.61 11.56 46.58
N VAL A 584 34.71 10.90 47.73
CA VAL A 584 33.56 10.61 48.60
C VAL A 584 33.24 11.86 49.41
N GLN A 585 32.04 12.43 49.22
CA GLN A 585 31.44 13.57 49.95
C GLN A 585 32.43 14.55 50.62
N GLY A 586 32.83 15.60 49.89
CA GLY A 586 33.52 16.78 50.45
C GLY A 586 35.03 16.66 50.66
N ASP A 587 35.63 15.49 50.40
CA ASP A 587 37.04 15.23 50.66
C ASP A 587 37.97 15.50 49.45
N THR A 588 39.26 15.74 49.68
CA THR A 588 40.24 15.93 48.59
C THR A 588 40.63 14.58 47.97
N LEU A 589 40.78 14.54 46.62
CA LEU A 589 41.12 13.33 45.87
C LEU A 589 42.37 12.63 46.44
N GLY A 590 42.23 11.35 46.78
CA GLY A 590 43.36 10.51 47.17
C GLY A 590 44.33 10.29 46.01
N THR A 591 45.61 10.12 46.32
CA THR A 591 46.65 9.85 45.31
C THR A 591 46.50 8.44 44.74
N VAL A 592 45.97 8.33 43.52
CA VAL A 592 45.88 7.05 42.80
C VAL A 592 47.13 6.84 41.96
N THR A 593 47.96 5.86 42.33
CA THR A 593 49.17 5.48 41.57
C THR A 593 48.86 4.47 40.46
N VAL A 594 49.75 4.41 39.46
CA VAL A 594 49.67 3.41 38.37
C VAL A 594 49.77 1.98 38.93
N GLU A 595 50.55 1.77 39.99
CA GLU A 595 50.74 0.46 40.64
C GLU A 595 49.46 -0.05 41.31
N THR A 596 48.70 0.86 41.95
CA THR A 596 47.40 0.54 42.53
C THR A 596 46.39 0.15 41.45
N LEU A 597 46.34 0.89 40.33
CA LEU A 597 45.49 0.52 39.19
C LEU A 597 45.93 -0.79 38.54
N TYR A 598 47.24 -1.04 38.44
CA TYR A 598 47.76 -2.30 37.91
C TYR A 598 47.31 -3.48 38.78
N SER A 599 47.50 -3.42 40.10
CA SER A 599 47.16 -4.53 41.01
C SER A 599 45.65 -4.84 41.02
N LEU A 600 44.80 -3.82 40.92
CA LEU A 600 43.34 -3.96 40.86
C LEU A 600 42.87 -4.57 39.54
N PHE A 601 43.28 -4.00 38.39
CA PHE A 601 42.77 -4.41 37.08
C PHE A 601 43.46 -5.67 36.53
N ARG A 602 44.67 -5.99 36.99
CA ARG A 602 45.43 -7.18 36.54
C ARG A 602 44.73 -8.49 36.88
N ARG A 603 43.97 -8.54 37.99
CA ARG A 603 43.25 -9.74 38.44
C ARG A 603 42.23 -10.26 37.42
N TYR A 604 41.67 -9.37 36.59
CA TYR A 604 40.65 -9.71 35.60
C TYR A 604 41.23 -10.06 34.22
N GLY A 605 42.52 -9.77 33.96
CA GLY A 605 43.19 -10.20 32.73
C GLY A 605 44.44 -9.42 32.35
N LYS A 606 45.05 -9.78 31.21
CA LYS A 606 46.30 -9.17 30.73
C LYS A 606 46.08 -7.74 30.23
N LEU A 607 46.64 -6.78 30.97
CA LEU A 607 46.73 -5.36 30.62
C LEU A 607 47.77 -5.12 29.52
N ARG A 608 47.46 -4.18 28.62
CA ARG A 608 48.32 -3.70 27.54
C ARG A 608 48.93 -2.34 27.88
N ASN A 609 48.15 -1.44 28.47
CA ASN A 609 48.61 -0.10 28.85
C ASN A 609 47.76 0.47 29.98
N ILE A 610 48.35 1.31 30.83
CA ILE A 610 47.66 2.16 31.80
C ILE A 610 48.19 3.57 31.62
N GLU A 611 47.32 4.49 31.23
CA GLU A 611 47.67 5.89 30.95
C GLU A 611 46.87 6.78 31.90
N VAL A 612 47.55 7.48 32.81
CA VAL A 612 46.89 8.43 33.72
C VAL A 612 46.82 9.78 33.03
N VAL A 613 45.60 10.31 32.86
CA VAL A 613 45.36 11.57 32.16
C VAL A 613 45.17 12.69 33.19
N GLN A 614 46.12 13.61 33.19
CA GLN A 614 46.10 14.82 34.01
C GLN A 614 45.63 16.02 33.15
N PRO A 615 44.58 16.75 33.56
CA PRO A 615 44.11 17.94 32.83
C PRO A 615 45.09 19.12 32.90
N ASP A 616 45.82 19.24 34.03
CA ASP A 616 46.81 20.30 34.30
C ASP A 616 48.00 19.71 35.07
N PRO A 617 49.27 20.09 34.77
CA PRO A 617 50.47 19.49 35.37
C PRO A 617 50.62 19.77 36.89
N LYS A 618 49.84 20.70 37.44
CA LYS A 618 49.79 21.03 38.89
C LYS A 618 48.59 20.43 39.62
N SER A 619 47.68 19.74 38.92
CA SER A 619 46.43 19.21 39.49
C SER A 619 46.48 17.69 39.68
N ALA A 620 45.75 17.17 40.67
CA ALA A 620 45.63 15.73 40.89
C ALA A 620 44.98 15.04 39.67
N PRO A 621 45.43 13.82 39.29
CA PRO A 621 44.87 13.10 38.16
C PRO A 621 43.38 12.83 38.37
N ARG A 622 42.55 13.22 37.40
CA ARG A 622 41.08 13.05 37.48
C ARG A 622 40.58 11.81 36.74
N CYS A 623 41.35 11.29 35.79
CA CYS A 623 40.98 10.07 35.07
C CYS A 623 42.19 9.26 34.62
N ALA A 624 41.97 7.96 34.39
CA ALA A 624 42.95 7.05 33.83
C ALA A 624 42.31 6.19 32.74
N HIS A 625 43.11 5.83 31.75
CA HIS A 625 42.75 4.89 30.70
C HIS A 625 43.46 3.56 30.90
N VAL A 626 42.67 2.51 31.14
CA VAL A 626 43.17 1.15 31.31
C VAL A 626 42.85 0.35 30.06
N GLU A 627 43.86 -0.13 29.34
CA GLU A 627 43.70 -0.92 28.12
C GLU A 627 44.02 -2.38 28.41
N PHE A 628 43.06 -3.26 28.15
CA PHE A 628 43.23 -4.71 28.18
C PHE A 628 43.61 -5.25 26.80
N SER A 629 44.31 -6.37 26.77
CA SER A 629 44.62 -7.09 25.52
C SER A 629 43.37 -7.60 24.76
N ARG A 630 42.24 -7.77 25.45
CA ARG A 630 40.96 -8.28 24.93
C ARG A 630 39.80 -7.54 25.60
N ALA A 631 38.64 -7.50 24.92
CA ALA A 631 37.47 -6.77 25.43
C ALA A 631 36.77 -7.48 26.60
N GLN A 632 36.75 -8.82 26.64
CA GLN A 632 36.05 -9.56 27.70
C GLN A 632 36.63 -9.31 29.11
N PRO A 633 37.96 -9.30 29.34
CA PRO A 633 38.54 -8.87 30.61
C PRO A 633 38.16 -7.44 31.02
N ALA A 634 38.05 -6.53 30.06
CA ALA A 634 37.63 -5.16 30.30
C ALA A 634 36.15 -5.08 30.73
N VAL A 635 35.29 -5.92 30.16
CA VAL A 635 33.89 -6.06 30.57
C VAL A 635 33.80 -6.55 32.02
N VAL A 636 34.50 -7.64 32.35
CA VAL A 636 34.51 -8.20 33.70
C VAL A 636 35.02 -7.16 34.71
N ALA A 637 36.13 -6.50 34.40
CA ALA A 637 36.69 -5.46 35.27
C ALA A 637 35.70 -4.29 35.49
N LYS A 638 34.97 -3.86 34.45
CA LYS A 638 33.92 -2.85 34.60
C LYS A 638 32.78 -3.36 35.49
N SER A 639 32.26 -4.55 35.21
CA SER A 639 31.13 -5.12 35.95
C SER A 639 31.44 -5.36 37.44
N CYS A 640 32.69 -5.69 37.78
CA CYS A 640 33.09 -6.00 39.16
C CYS A 640 33.65 -4.81 39.96
N LEU A 641 34.30 -3.83 39.33
CA LEU A 641 34.97 -2.71 40.01
C LEU A 641 34.26 -1.35 39.89
N HIS A 642 33.18 -1.24 39.11
CA HIS A 642 32.46 0.03 39.00
C HIS A 642 31.87 0.43 40.36
N GLY A 643 32.13 1.65 40.81
CA GLY A 643 31.70 2.13 42.13
C GLY A 643 32.54 1.61 43.30
N PHE A 644 33.67 0.94 43.07
CA PHE A 644 34.58 0.49 44.13
C PHE A 644 35.28 1.68 44.79
N THR A 645 35.33 1.68 46.13
CA THR A 645 35.99 2.70 46.95
C THR A 645 37.39 2.27 47.32
N LEU A 646 38.40 3.04 46.88
CA LEU A 646 39.78 2.82 47.26
C LEU A 646 40.11 3.57 48.56
N PRO A 647 40.62 2.88 49.59
CA PRO A 647 41.23 3.54 50.74
C PRO A 647 42.56 4.16 50.31
N GLY A 648 42.68 5.48 50.42
CA GLY A 648 43.92 6.21 50.11
C GLY A 648 44.94 6.13 51.25
N SER A 649 46.22 6.23 50.91
CA SER A 649 47.36 6.23 51.84
C SER A 649 47.30 7.31 52.94
N ASN A 650 46.49 8.35 52.75
CA ASN A 650 46.39 9.52 53.64
C ASN A 650 45.03 9.62 54.36
N GLY A 651 44.21 8.55 54.37
CA GLY A 651 42.88 8.53 55.00
C GLY A 651 41.72 8.89 54.08
N ASN A 652 41.98 9.50 52.92
CA ASN A 652 40.93 9.91 51.97
C ASN A 652 40.52 8.75 51.05
N SER A 653 39.22 8.55 50.84
CA SER A 653 38.70 7.49 49.97
C SER A 653 38.33 8.00 48.57
N THR A 654 38.62 7.20 47.53
CA THR A 654 38.36 7.56 46.13
C THR A 654 37.49 6.51 45.45
N THR A 655 36.36 6.91 44.90
CA THR A 655 35.43 6.02 44.18
C THR A 655 35.79 5.95 42.69
N LEU A 656 35.85 4.73 42.15
CA LEU A 656 36.16 4.48 40.75
C LEU A 656 34.88 4.46 39.89
N LYS A 657 34.73 5.44 38.99
CA LYS A 657 33.68 5.40 37.96
C LYS A 657 34.25 4.87 36.64
N ILE A 658 33.81 3.68 36.24
CA ILE A 658 34.37 2.98 35.06
C ILE A 658 33.41 3.07 33.87
N SER A 659 33.90 3.49 32.71
CA SER A 659 33.16 3.56 31.45
C SER A 659 33.98 3.01 30.26
N TYR A 660 33.32 2.59 29.18
CA TYR A 660 34.02 2.15 27.97
C TYR A 660 34.53 3.36 27.17
N ALA A 661 35.82 3.36 26.81
CA ALA A 661 36.42 4.37 25.94
C ALA A 661 36.72 3.74 24.57
N ARG A 662 36.22 4.34 23.49
CA ARG A 662 36.53 3.87 22.12
C ARG A 662 37.80 4.52 21.61
N LYS A 663 38.65 3.75 20.94
CA LYS A 663 39.69 4.30 20.06
C LYS A 663 38.98 4.77 18.79
N ILE A 664 38.76 6.08 18.67
CA ILE A 664 38.02 6.66 17.55
C ILE A 664 38.89 6.59 16.29
N LYS A 665 38.75 5.51 15.51
CA LYS A 665 39.26 5.47 14.11
C LYS A 665 38.25 6.06 13.12
N LEU A 666 36.97 6.09 13.48
CA LEU A 666 35.87 6.45 12.60
C LEU A 666 35.58 7.96 12.53
N ALA A 667 35.88 8.75 13.56
CA ALA A 667 35.71 10.21 13.47
C ALA A 667 36.74 10.84 12.53
N ALA A 668 37.95 10.30 12.39
CA ALA A 668 38.88 10.80 11.38
C ALA A 668 38.33 10.65 9.94
N ILE A 669 37.64 9.54 9.63
CA ILE A 669 36.99 9.33 8.33
C ILE A 669 35.71 10.16 8.22
N ARG A 670 34.89 10.18 9.28
CA ARG A 670 33.63 10.94 9.34
C ARG A 670 33.87 12.44 9.21
N ASP A 671 34.84 12.97 9.95
CA ASP A 671 35.18 14.39 9.98
C ASP A 671 35.88 14.79 8.68
N TRP A 672 36.67 13.90 8.04
CA TRP A 672 37.17 14.10 6.67
C TRP A 672 36.04 14.09 5.62
N VAL A 673 35.06 13.19 5.76
CA VAL A 673 33.87 13.09 4.89
C VAL A 673 33.03 14.36 4.95
N PHE A 674 32.80 14.92 6.16
CA PHE A 674 32.03 16.14 6.33
C PHE A 674 32.83 17.42 6.09
N SER A 675 34.17 17.40 6.17
CA SER A 675 35.01 18.57 5.88
C SER A 675 35.24 18.80 4.39
N HIS A 676 35.07 17.80 3.52
CA HIS A 676 35.31 17.92 2.07
C HIS A 676 34.11 17.47 1.21
N PRO A 677 32.91 18.07 1.37
CA PRO A 677 31.71 17.69 0.64
C PRO A 677 31.86 17.83 -0.89
N ARG A 678 32.72 18.75 -1.36
CA ARG A 678 33.01 18.95 -2.80
C ARG A 678 33.70 17.77 -3.48
N ILE A 679 34.41 16.92 -2.73
CA ILE A 679 35.13 15.76 -3.26
C ILE A 679 34.34 14.48 -2.95
N VAL A 680 33.76 14.41 -1.76
CA VAL A 680 33.14 13.18 -1.25
C VAL A 680 31.78 12.91 -1.86
N ILE A 681 30.96 13.93 -2.13
CA ILE A 681 29.64 13.73 -2.74
C ILE A 681 29.77 13.18 -4.18
N PRO A 682 30.64 13.74 -5.07
CA PRO A 682 30.88 13.15 -6.38
C PRO A 682 31.48 11.74 -6.32
N LEU A 683 32.43 11.49 -5.40
CA LEU A 683 33.05 10.17 -5.25
C LEU A 683 32.04 9.11 -4.74
N LEU A 684 31.15 9.50 -3.82
CA LEU A 684 30.11 8.61 -3.30
C LEU A 684 29.04 8.33 -4.37
N ALA A 685 28.64 9.34 -5.16
CA ALA A 685 27.75 9.16 -6.29
C ALA A 685 28.36 8.23 -7.35
N ALA A 686 29.65 8.41 -7.69
CA ALA A 686 30.38 7.54 -8.60
C ALA A 686 30.51 6.10 -8.06
N LEU A 687 30.75 5.94 -6.76
CA LEU A 687 30.81 4.63 -6.11
C LEU A 687 29.44 3.94 -6.13
N VAL A 688 28.35 4.65 -5.83
CA VAL A 688 26.99 4.11 -5.88
C VAL A 688 26.61 3.72 -7.30
N ALA A 689 26.94 4.55 -8.30
CA ALA A 689 26.73 4.23 -9.71
C ALA A 689 27.52 2.97 -10.12
N ALA A 690 28.82 2.90 -9.76
CA ALA A 690 29.68 1.76 -10.08
C ALA A 690 29.22 0.46 -9.40
N ILE A 691 28.82 0.50 -8.13
CA ILE A 691 28.24 -0.65 -7.42
C ILE A 691 26.91 -1.06 -8.07
N THR A 692 26.11 -0.09 -8.50
CA THR A 692 24.81 -0.38 -9.13
C THR A 692 25.00 -1.14 -10.45
N VAL A 693 25.88 -0.67 -11.32
CA VAL A 693 26.22 -1.32 -12.60
C VAL A 693 26.83 -2.70 -12.38
N THR A 694 27.85 -2.81 -11.53
CA THR A 694 28.59 -4.07 -11.34
C THR A 694 27.77 -5.19 -10.70
N VAL A 695 26.85 -4.85 -9.78
CA VAL A 695 26.03 -5.85 -9.08
C VAL A 695 24.72 -6.14 -9.80
N PHE A 696 24.01 -5.11 -10.27
CA PHE A 696 22.64 -5.29 -10.76
C PHE A 696 22.54 -5.56 -12.25
N ASP A 697 23.52 -5.20 -13.10
CA ASP A 697 23.44 -5.50 -14.53
C ASP A 697 23.50 -7.00 -14.84
N PRO A 698 24.35 -7.81 -14.18
CA PRO A 698 24.29 -9.27 -14.32
C PRO A 698 22.92 -9.84 -13.92
N ILE A 699 22.31 -9.27 -12.88
CA ILE A 699 20.99 -9.68 -12.39
C ILE A 699 19.91 -9.31 -13.41
N ARG A 700 19.92 -8.07 -13.93
CA ARG A 700 18.99 -7.58 -14.96
C ARG A 700 19.07 -8.43 -16.22
N ARG A 701 20.28 -8.74 -16.68
CA ARG A 701 20.52 -9.62 -17.82
C ARG A 701 19.92 -11.00 -17.60
N PHE A 702 20.16 -11.60 -16.42
CA PHE A 702 19.57 -12.89 -16.06
C PHE A 702 18.04 -12.88 -16.14
N PHE A 703 17.37 -11.86 -15.61
CA PHE A 703 15.91 -11.76 -15.66
C PHE A 703 15.36 -11.58 -17.09
N ILE A 704 16.08 -10.85 -17.95
CA ILE A 704 15.71 -10.71 -19.36
C ILE A 704 15.88 -12.04 -20.10
N GLU A 705 17.01 -12.73 -19.92
CA GLU A 705 17.25 -14.06 -20.50
C GLU A 705 16.18 -15.06 -20.05
N MET A 706 15.82 -15.03 -18.76
CA MET A 706 14.74 -15.85 -18.21
C MET A 706 13.39 -15.53 -18.86
N LYS A 707 13.06 -14.26 -19.13
CA LYS A 707 11.81 -13.90 -19.80
C LYS A 707 11.76 -14.40 -21.25
N ILE A 708 12.88 -14.32 -21.97
CA ILE A 708 13.01 -14.82 -23.35
C ILE A 708 12.94 -16.35 -23.41
N LYS A 709 13.42 -17.06 -22.37
CA LYS A 709 13.37 -18.52 -22.27
C LYS A 709 12.02 -19.04 -21.74
N ALA A 710 11.35 -18.28 -20.88
CA ALA A 710 10.08 -18.67 -20.27
C ALA A 710 8.93 -18.81 -21.29
N THR A 711 9.03 -18.17 -22.45
CA THR A 711 8.09 -18.36 -23.58
C THR A 711 8.13 -19.77 -24.19
N LEU A 712 9.13 -20.60 -23.84
CA LEU A 712 9.23 -22.02 -24.22
C LEU A 712 8.92 -23.00 -23.07
N GLN A 713 9.38 -22.71 -21.85
CA GLN A 713 9.38 -23.68 -20.73
C GLN A 713 8.20 -23.51 -19.75
N ALA A 714 7.03 -23.10 -20.23
CA ALA A 714 5.84 -23.05 -19.39
C ALA A 714 5.42 -24.45 -18.87
N GLU A 715 5.87 -25.54 -19.51
CA GLU A 715 5.46 -26.90 -19.15
C GLU A 715 6.44 -27.63 -18.20
N GLU A 716 7.77 -27.46 -18.25
CA GLU A 716 8.66 -28.50 -17.65
C GLU A 716 9.46 -28.15 -16.37
N ASN A 717 9.75 -26.88 -16.04
CA ASN A 717 10.63 -26.57 -14.87
C ASN A 717 9.93 -25.89 -13.68
N THR A 718 9.92 -26.57 -12.52
CA THR A 718 9.28 -26.14 -11.26
C THR A 718 9.91 -24.89 -10.63
N ILE A 719 11.23 -24.73 -10.77
CA ILE A 719 11.98 -23.58 -10.24
C ILE A 719 11.72 -22.34 -11.10
N VAL A 720 11.66 -22.51 -12.42
CA VAL A 720 11.33 -21.42 -13.37
C VAL A 720 9.90 -20.92 -13.13
N ARG A 721 8.93 -21.82 -12.89
CA ARG A 721 7.57 -21.47 -12.46
C ARG A 721 7.53 -20.78 -11.10
N TRP A 722 8.38 -21.15 -10.14
CA TRP A 722 8.44 -20.50 -8.83
C TRP A 722 9.00 -19.07 -8.95
N VAL A 723 10.09 -18.86 -9.70
CA VAL A 723 10.69 -17.54 -9.95
C VAL A 723 9.75 -16.66 -10.79
N SER A 724 9.15 -17.19 -11.85
CA SER A 724 8.19 -16.45 -12.68
C SER A 724 6.93 -16.08 -11.88
N ARG A 725 6.47 -16.93 -10.95
CA ARG A 725 5.40 -16.58 -10.00
C ARG A 725 5.80 -15.48 -9.05
N GLN A 726 7.02 -15.46 -8.52
CA GLN A 726 7.50 -14.35 -7.68
C GLN A 726 7.62 -13.04 -8.49
N PHE A 727 8.02 -13.15 -9.76
CA PHE A 727 8.10 -12.03 -10.70
C PHE A 727 6.70 -11.50 -11.07
N ASP A 728 5.75 -12.37 -11.40
CA ASP A 728 4.37 -12.04 -11.71
C ASP A 728 3.61 -11.51 -10.49
N GLU A 729 3.92 -11.98 -9.28
CA GLU A 729 3.34 -11.50 -8.01
C GLU A 729 3.87 -10.11 -7.64
N ALA A 730 5.18 -9.86 -7.81
CA ALA A 730 5.79 -8.55 -7.61
C ALA A 730 5.34 -7.54 -8.68
N ASN A 731 5.23 -7.97 -9.93
CA ASN A 731 4.78 -7.14 -11.06
C ASN A 731 3.25 -6.96 -11.04
N ARG A 732 2.46 -7.89 -10.49
CA ARG A 732 1.04 -7.67 -10.14
C ARG A 732 0.91 -6.62 -9.05
N ARG A 733 1.71 -6.70 -7.98
CA ARG A 733 1.73 -5.68 -6.92
C ARG A 733 2.07 -4.28 -7.46
N TYR A 734 2.95 -4.19 -8.45
CA TYR A 734 3.33 -2.92 -9.08
C TYR A 734 2.31 -2.44 -10.14
N ASN A 735 1.73 -3.35 -10.93
CA ASN A 735 0.73 -3.03 -11.97
C ASN A 735 -0.65 -2.70 -11.40
N VAL A 736 -1.04 -3.27 -10.26
CA VAL A 736 -2.30 -2.97 -9.56
C VAL A 736 -2.34 -1.52 -9.07
N PHE A 737 -1.19 -0.83 -8.97
CA PHE A 737 -1.12 0.58 -8.60
C PHE A 737 -1.26 1.54 -9.81
N PHE A 738 -1.11 1.10 -11.06
CA PHE A 738 -1.03 2.00 -12.23
C PHE A 738 -1.53 1.46 -13.59
N GLY A 739 -2.46 0.52 -13.67
CA GLY A 739 -3.06 0.18 -14.98
C GLY A 739 -4.07 -0.96 -14.97
N GLY A 740 -5.19 -0.73 -15.67
CA GLY A 740 -6.32 -1.63 -15.80
C GLY A 740 -5.98 -3.03 -16.34
N ARG A 741 -6.85 -3.97 -15.97
CA ARG A 741 -6.86 -5.37 -16.42
C ARG A 741 -6.79 -5.46 -17.94
N ARG A 742 -5.89 -6.30 -18.45
CA ARG A 742 -6.03 -6.84 -19.81
C ARG A 742 -7.03 -7.98 -19.80
N GLU A 743 -8.02 -7.82 -20.67
CA GLU A 743 -9.09 -8.76 -21.01
C GLU A 743 -8.55 -10.09 -21.55
N GLY A 744 -9.45 -11.08 -21.52
CA GLY A 744 -9.21 -12.49 -21.78
C GLY A 744 -8.44 -12.76 -23.07
N ARG A 745 -7.61 -13.80 -23.01
CA ARG A 745 -7.08 -14.45 -24.21
C ARG A 745 -8.25 -15.07 -24.97
N PRO A 746 -8.45 -14.76 -26.26
CA PRO A 746 -9.43 -15.45 -27.09
C PRO A 746 -8.95 -16.87 -27.45
N ASP A 747 -9.90 -17.76 -27.67
CA ASP A 747 -9.68 -19.18 -27.95
C ASP A 747 -9.08 -19.38 -29.36
N PRO A 748 -8.00 -20.18 -29.53
CA PRO A 748 -7.25 -20.29 -30.79
C PRO A 748 -7.94 -21.11 -31.91
N ARG A 749 -9.13 -21.68 -31.68
CA ARG A 749 -9.76 -22.65 -32.59
C ARG A 749 -10.59 -22.00 -33.71
N GLY A 750 -11.30 -20.89 -33.45
CA GLY A 750 -12.09 -20.19 -34.48
C GLY A 750 -11.25 -19.46 -35.54
N LEU A 751 -10.03 -19.03 -35.20
CA LEU A 751 -9.14 -18.30 -36.11
C LEU A 751 -8.55 -19.15 -37.25
N ALA A 752 -8.65 -20.49 -37.18
CA ALA A 752 -8.10 -21.40 -38.19
C ALA A 752 -8.65 -21.14 -39.61
N ALA A 753 -9.93 -20.77 -39.73
CA ALA A 753 -10.57 -20.47 -41.01
C ALA A 753 -10.02 -19.19 -41.66
N ILE A 754 -9.63 -18.19 -40.86
CA ILE A 754 -9.02 -16.93 -41.32
C ILE A 754 -7.59 -17.19 -41.83
N TRP A 755 -6.86 -18.10 -41.17
CA TRP A 755 -5.48 -18.41 -41.56
C TRP A 755 -5.37 -19.17 -42.88
N ALA A 756 -6.39 -19.95 -43.26
CA ALA A 756 -6.41 -20.62 -44.56
C ALA A 756 -6.36 -19.65 -45.76
N ASP A 757 -6.97 -18.47 -45.62
CA ASP A 757 -6.94 -17.40 -46.65
C ASP A 757 -5.59 -16.67 -46.70
N ARG A 758 -4.79 -16.77 -45.64
CA ARG A 758 -3.53 -16.04 -45.42
C ARG A 758 -2.31 -16.94 -45.35
N GLU A 759 -2.44 -18.21 -45.72
CA GLU A 759 -1.34 -19.18 -45.68
C GLU A 759 -0.19 -18.76 -46.62
N GLY A 760 -0.51 -18.07 -47.72
CA GLY A 760 0.49 -17.47 -48.61
C GLY A 760 1.36 -16.41 -47.92
N ASP A 761 0.74 -15.47 -47.21
CA ASP A 761 1.46 -14.43 -46.45
C ASP A 761 2.25 -15.02 -45.27
N ILE A 762 1.68 -16.02 -44.59
CA ILE A 762 2.36 -16.75 -43.50
C ILE A 762 3.57 -17.52 -44.05
N GLY A 763 3.43 -18.16 -45.22
CA GLY A 763 4.52 -18.84 -45.91
C GLY A 763 5.64 -17.88 -46.32
N GLN A 764 5.29 -16.72 -46.88
CA GLN A 764 6.24 -15.66 -47.22
C GLN A 764 6.97 -15.13 -45.98
N LEU A 765 6.26 -14.90 -44.87
CA LEU A 765 6.85 -14.46 -43.62
C LEU A 765 7.82 -15.52 -43.05
N ARG A 766 7.48 -16.81 -43.11
CA ARG A 766 8.37 -17.91 -42.69
C ARG A 766 9.61 -18.01 -43.58
N ALA A 767 9.49 -17.77 -44.88
CA ALA A 767 10.63 -17.70 -45.79
C ALA A 767 11.58 -16.57 -45.40
N TRP A 768 11.06 -15.36 -45.18
CA TRP A 768 11.87 -14.21 -44.75
C TRP A 768 12.54 -14.37 -43.38
N LEU A 769 11.95 -15.15 -42.48
CA LEU A 769 12.56 -15.50 -41.19
C LEU A 769 13.64 -16.56 -41.31
N SER A 770 13.70 -17.29 -42.43
CA SER A 770 14.73 -18.30 -42.69
C SER A 770 15.92 -17.73 -43.46
N ASP A 771 15.70 -16.64 -44.22
CA ASP A 771 16.77 -15.85 -44.86
C ASP A 771 17.59 -15.03 -43.84
N THR A 772 18.72 -14.47 -44.27
CA THR A 772 19.46 -13.49 -43.47
C THR A 772 18.64 -12.20 -43.24
N PRO A 773 18.57 -11.67 -42.00
CA PRO A 773 17.89 -10.42 -41.70
C PRO A 773 18.76 -9.22 -42.15
N GLU A 774 18.63 -8.84 -43.42
CA GLU A 774 19.25 -7.60 -43.93
C GLU A 774 18.41 -6.35 -43.64
N THR A 775 17.12 -6.53 -43.32
CA THR A 775 16.13 -5.44 -43.22
C THR A 775 14.99 -5.79 -42.28
N PHE A 776 14.19 -4.78 -41.90
CA PHE A 776 12.99 -4.96 -41.09
C PHE A 776 11.87 -5.66 -41.86
N ILE A 777 11.11 -6.50 -41.14
CA ILE A 777 9.83 -7.01 -41.60
C ILE A 777 8.75 -6.15 -40.98
N VAL A 778 7.88 -5.55 -41.79
CA VAL A 778 6.76 -4.72 -41.31
C VAL A 778 5.45 -5.33 -41.75
N VAL A 779 4.65 -5.75 -40.78
CA VAL A 779 3.27 -6.18 -40.99
C VAL A 779 2.36 -5.01 -40.64
N HIS A 780 1.82 -4.36 -41.65
CA HIS A 780 0.94 -3.21 -41.48
C HIS A 780 -0.48 -3.53 -41.91
N GLY A 781 -1.45 -2.88 -41.29
CA GLY A 781 -2.87 -3.09 -41.59
C GLY A 781 -3.74 -2.42 -40.54
N PRO A 782 -5.02 -2.16 -40.82
CA PRO A 782 -5.86 -1.42 -39.88
C PRO A 782 -6.05 -2.20 -38.57
N ARG A 783 -6.44 -1.52 -37.48
CA ARG A 783 -6.61 -2.18 -36.17
C ARG A 783 -7.63 -3.31 -36.26
N GLY A 784 -7.39 -4.38 -35.51
CA GLY A 784 -8.31 -5.53 -35.49
C GLY A 784 -8.27 -6.42 -36.75
N SER A 785 -7.20 -6.35 -37.55
CA SER A 785 -6.98 -7.24 -38.70
C SER A 785 -6.37 -8.60 -38.33
N GLY A 786 -6.09 -8.88 -37.05
CA GLY A 786 -5.49 -10.14 -36.60
C GLY A 786 -3.96 -10.24 -36.77
N LYS A 787 -3.25 -9.09 -36.86
CA LYS A 787 -1.81 -9.06 -37.19
C LYS A 787 -0.95 -9.78 -36.15
N ARG A 788 -1.29 -9.56 -34.88
CA ARG A 788 -0.56 -10.11 -33.73
C ARG A 788 -0.69 -11.63 -33.70
N GLU A 789 -1.90 -12.12 -33.89
CA GLU A 789 -2.28 -13.54 -33.88
C GLU A 789 -1.61 -14.25 -35.08
N MET A 790 -1.62 -13.64 -36.27
CA MET A 790 -0.94 -14.18 -37.45
C MET A 790 0.54 -14.43 -37.19
N VAL A 791 1.22 -13.45 -36.61
CA VAL A 791 2.66 -13.49 -36.39
C VAL A 791 3.01 -14.40 -35.21
N LEU A 792 2.40 -14.21 -34.04
CA LEU A 792 2.78 -14.91 -32.82
C LEU A 792 2.30 -16.35 -32.77
N ASP A 793 1.09 -16.64 -33.25
CA ASP A 793 0.44 -17.94 -33.05
C ASP A 793 0.65 -18.88 -34.25
N ARG A 794 0.89 -18.35 -35.46
CA ARG A 794 1.09 -19.15 -36.68
C ARG A 794 2.48 -19.02 -37.28
N ALA A 795 2.93 -17.81 -37.62
CA ALA A 795 4.20 -17.63 -38.31
C ALA A 795 5.41 -18.04 -37.44
N LEU A 796 5.35 -17.73 -36.15
CA LEU A 796 6.39 -18.07 -35.17
C LEU A 796 6.15 -19.40 -34.43
N GLN A 797 5.17 -20.18 -34.86
CA GLN A 797 4.88 -21.51 -34.29
C GLN A 797 6.08 -22.45 -34.55
N GLY A 798 6.80 -22.83 -33.49
CA GLY A 798 7.98 -23.69 -33.57
C GLY A 798 9.35 -22.98 -33.44
N ARG A 799 9.39 -21.64 -33.41
CA ARG A 799 10.63 -20.91 -33.10
C ARG A 799 10.93 -20.96 -31.60
N ARG A 800 12.20 -21.20 -31.26
CA ARG A 800 12.66 -21.30 -29.87
C ARG A 800 12.51 -19.98 -29.11
N TYR A 801 13.27 -18.96 -29.48
CA TYR A 801 13.34 -17.74 -28.68
C TYR A 801 12.51 -16.61 -29.29
N LYS A 802 11.54 -16.10 -28.54
CA LYS A 802 10.68 -14.98 -28.95
C LYS A 802 10.57 -13.91 -27.86
N LEU A 803 10.75 -12.66 -28.25
CA LEU A 803 10.56 -11.48 -27.40
C LEU A 803 9.48 -10.58 -28.01
N THR A 804 8.43 -10.29 -27.25
CA THR A 804 7.35 -9.42 -27.71
C THR A 804 7.31 -8.15 -26.86
N ILE A 805 7.41 -7.00 -27.50
CA ILE A 805 7.36 -5.68 -26.88
C ILE A 805 6.12 -4.97 -27.36
N ASP A 806 5.22 -4.63 -26.43
CA ASP A 806 4.01 -3.87 -26.76
C ASP A 806 4.19 -2.39 -26.43
N CYS A 807 4.15 -1.55 -27.47
CA CYS A 807 4.35 -0.11 -27.34
C CYS A 807 3.15 0.61 -26.73
N LYS A 808 1.92 0.06 -26.83
CA LYS A 808 0.71 0.70 -26.32
C LYS A 808 0.81 1.10 -24.83
N PRO A 809 1.12 0.19 -23.88
CA PRO A 809 1.23 0.54 -22.47
C PRO A 809 2.44 1.42 -22.13
N ILE A 810 3.47 1.45 -22.98
CA ILE A 810 4.63 2.35 -22.81
C ILE A 810 4.21 3.78 -23.15
N GLN A 811 3.48 3.96 -24.24
CA GLN A 811 3.09 5.27 -24.74
C GLN A 811 1.93 5.89 -23.96
N GLU A 812 0.98 5.08 -23.47
CA GLU A 812 -0.12 5.53 -22.60
C GLU A 812 0.34 5.95 -21.18
N ALA A 813 1.57 5.61 -20.79
CA ALA A 813 2.10 5.91 -19.47
C ALA A 813 2.38 7.41 -19.27
N ARG A 814 1.79 7.99 -18.22
CA ARG A 814 2.02 9.39 -17.85
C ARG A 814 3.26 9.54 -16.97
N GLY A 815 4.25 10.29 -17.45
CA GLY A 815 5.51 10.59 -16.76
C GLY A 815 6.67 9.62 -17.08
N ASP A 816 7.90 10.13 -16.99
CA ASP A 816 9.11 9.43 -17.45
C ASP A 816 9.40 8.14 -16.67
N ALA A 817 9.24 8.18 -15.35
CA ALA A 817 9.42 6.99 -14.51
C ALA A 817 8.42 5.88 -14.85
N ALA A 818 7.18 6.24 -15.20
CA ALA A 818 6.17 5.28 -15.61
C ALA A 818 6.48 4.70 -17.00
N LYS A 819 6.93 5.52 -17.95
CA LYS A 819 7.39 5.06 -19.28
C LYS A 819 8.56 4.08 -19.17
N ILE A 820 9.56 4.39 -18.34
CA ILE A 820 10.71 3.50 -18.09
C ILE A 820 10.26 2.19 -17.44
N ALA A 821 9.43 2.24 -16.41
CA ALA A 821 8.94 1.04 -15.73
C ALA A 821 8.14 0.13 -16.68
N ARG A 822 7.30 0.72 -17.55
CA ARG A 822 6.54 -0.02 -18.56
C ARG A 822 7.44 -0.63 -19.63
N ALA A 823 8.44 0.11 -20.13
CA ALA A 823 9.42 -0.40 -21.07
C ALA A 823 10.24 -1.56 -20.46
N ALA A 824 10.76 -1.38 -19.25
CA ALA A 824 11.49 -2.42 -18.51
C ALA A 824 10.63 -3.67 -18.28
N ALA A 825 9.34 -3.50 -17.95
CA ALA A 825 8.42 -4.61 -17.80
C ALA A 825 8.18 -5.39 -19.12
N GLN A 826 8.17 -4.71 -20.27
CA GLN A 826 8.04 -5.37 -21.59
C GLN A 826 9.23 -6.30 -21.91
N VAL A 827 10.43 -5.98 -21.44
CA VAL A 827 11.63 -6.82 -21.68
C VAL A 827 12.02 -7.71 -20.50
N GLY A 828 11.43 -7.51 -19.31
CA GLY A 828 11.79 -8.28 -18.11
C GLY A 828 13.01 -7.72 -17.37
N TYR A 829 13.32 -6.44 -17.57
CA TYR A 829 14.43 -5.75 -16.92
C TYR A 829 14.07 -5.48 -15.45
N TRP A 830 14.71 -6.18 -14.51
CA TRP A 830 14.51 -6.03 -13.07
C TRP A 830 15.82 -6.27 -12.32
N PRO A 831 16.14 -5.50 -11.26
CA PRO A 831 15.33 -4.43 -10.64
C PRO A 831 15.40 -3.06 -11.36
N VAL A 832 14.27 -2.34 -11.34
CA VAL A 832 14.11 -0.95 -11.80
C VAL A 832 14.04 -0.04 -10.57
N PHE A 833 14.93 0.95 -10.49
CA PHE A 833 14.99 1.88 -9.35
C PHE A 833 14.50 3.27 -9.76
N SER A 834 13.22 3.56 -9.52
CA SER A 834 12.60 4.85 -9.87
C SER A 834 13.15 6.04 -9.09
N TRP A 835 13.80 5.81 -7.94
CA TRP A 835 14.43 6.85 -7.13
C TRP A 835 15.66 7.46 -7.79
N MET A 836 16.27 6.80 -8.78
CA MET A 836 17.42 7.37 -9.50
C MET A 836 17.03 8.67 -10.21
N ASN A 837 15.79 8.78 -10.71
CA ASN A 837 15.30 10.02 -11.34
C ASN A 837 15.14 11.17 -10.33
N SER A 838 14.73 10.88 -9.09
CA SER A 838 14.51 11.90 -8.06
C SER A 838 15.78 12.28 -7.28
N LEU A 839 16.68 11.33 -7.05
CA LEU A 839 17.98 11.59 -6.41
C LEU A 839 18.91 12.34 -7.35
N SER A 840 18.94 12.00 -8.64
CA SER A 840 19.77 12.72 -9.60
C SER A 840 19.31 14.16 -9.85
N SER A 841 18.00 14.44 -9.90
CA SER A 841 17.51 15.82 -10.01
C SER A 841 17.81 16.65 -8.77
N LEU A 842 17.79 16.05 -7.58
CA LEU A 842 18.15 16.71 -6.32
C LEU A 842 19.65 16.96 -6.20
N VAL A 843 20.48 16.05 -6.71
CA VAL A 843 21.94 16.24 -6.80
C VAL A 843 22.27 17.33 -7.81
N ASP A 844 21.57 17.37 -8.95
CA ASP A 844 21.71 18.47 -9.91
C ASP A 844 21.25 19.81 -9.34
N LEU A 845 20.14 19.84 -8.59
CA LEU A 845 19.65 21.04 -7.90
C LEU A 845 20.61 21.50 -6.78
N ALA A 846 21.13 20.55 -6.00
CA ALA A 846 22.11 20.82 -4.95
C ALA A 846 23.44 21.29 -5.55
N SER A 847 23.88 20.72 -6.66
CA SER A 847 25.08 21.16 -7.38
C SER A 847 24.88 22.55 -8.00
N GLN A 848 23.71 22.84 -8.58
CA GLN A 848 23.37 24.15 -9.11
C GLN A 848 23.29 25.22 -8.00
N GLY A 849 22.77 24.86 -6.82
CA GLY A 849 22.73 25.74 -5.65
C GLY A 849 24.09 26.00 -4.99
N VAL A 850 25.08 25.11 -5.19
CA VAL A 850 26.41 25.22 -4.55
C VAL A 850 27.51 25.68 -5.51
N ILE A 851 27.38 25.40 -6.82
CA ILE A 851 28.42 25.63 -7.84
C ILE A 851 27.95 26.63 -8.92
N GLY A 852 26.63 26.89 -9.03
CA GLY A 852 26.07 27.76 -10.07
C GLY A 852 25.97 27.12 -11.45
N ALA A 853 26.36 25.85 -11.60
CA ALA A 853 26.23 25.06 -12.81
C ALA A 853 25.61 23.70 -12.52
N LYS A 854 24.80 23.20 -13.46
CA LYS A 854 24.15 21.90 -13.38
C LYS A 854 25.21 20.81 -13.61
N ALA A 855 25.34 19.86 -12.70
CA ALA A 855 26.40 18.84 -12.78
C ALA A 855 26.09 17.67 -13.74
N GLY A 856 24.88 17.60 -14.30
CA GLY A 856 24.53 16.68 -15.38
C GLY A 856 24.27 15.24 -14.91
N PHE A 857 23.91 15.06 -13.63
CA PHE A 857 23.64 13.75 -13.04
C PHE A 857 22.21 13.24 -13.27
N SER A 858 21.26 14.09 -13.68
CA SER A 858 19.94 13.67 -14.16
C SER A 858 20.07 12.97 -15.52
N GLU A 859 20.08 11.64 -15.51
CA GLU A 859 19.91 10.89 -16.75
C GLU A 859 18.53 11.20 -17.35
N THR A 860 18.52 11.53 -18.64
CA THR A 860 17.29 11.76 -19.39
C THR A 860 16.53 10.44 -19.60
N LEU A 861 15.23 10.54 -19.89
CA LEU A 861 14.40 9.40 -20.30
C LEU A 861 15.10 8.55 -21.37
N ASP A 862 15.76 9.21 -22.32
CA ASP A 862 16.45 8.62 -23.46
C ASP A 862 17.64 7.75 -23.05
N ALA A 863 18.46 8.23 -22.10
CA ALA A 863 19.63 7.49 -21.62
C ALA A 863 19.22 6.22 -20.87
N GLN A 864 18.23 6.33 -19.98
CA GLN A 864 17.70 5.19 -19.22
C GLN A 864 17.02 4.16 -20.12
N LEU A 865 16.23 4.58 -21.10
CA LEU A 865 15.66 3.68 -22.10
C LEU A 865 16.76 2.98 -22.90
N SER A 866 17.78 3.71 -23.34
CA SER A 866 18.92 3.15 -24.07
C SER A 866 19.66 2.08 -23.25
N ASN A 867 19.83 2.28 -21.94
CA ASN A 867 20.44 1.29 -21.04
C ASN A 867 19.61 -0.01 -20.93
N VAL A 868 18.29 0.12 -20.83
CA VAL A 868 17.36 -1.02 -20.83
C VAL A 868 17.45 -1.79 -22.16
N TRP A 869 17.44 -1.08 -23.28
CA TRP A 869 17.54 -1.67 -24.62
C TRP A 869 18.91 -2.32 -24.88
N ALA A 870 20.01 -1.69 -24.47
CA ALA A 870 21.35 -2.25 -24.58
C ALA A 870 21.52 -3.53 -23.74
N SER A 871 21.01 -3.54 -22.52
CA SER A 871 20.97 -4.76 -21.67
C SER A 871 20.13 -5.86 -22.31
N THR A 872 19.05 -5.49 -23.00
CA THR A 872 18.21 -6.45 -23.74
C THR A 872 18.93 -7.00 -24.97
N ALA A 873 19.67 -6.17 -25.72
CA ALA A 873 20.47 -6.61 -26.87
C ALA A 873 21.56 -7.61 -26.46
N THR A 874 22.27 -7.35 -25.35
CA THR A 874 23.30 -8.26 -24.83
C THR A 874 22.70 -9.58 -24.35
N ALA A 875 21.53 -9.57 -23.72
CA ALA A 875 20.79 -10.79 -23.37
C ALA A 875 20.34 -11.58 -24.60
N LEU A 876 19.81 -10.91 -25.64
CA LEU A 876 19.41 -11.55 -26.90
C LEU A 876 20.60 -12.22 -27.61
N ARG A 877 21.75 -11.54 -27.66
CA ARG A 877 23.00 -12.10 -28.19
C ARG A 877 23.44 -13.34 -27.41
N ALA A 878 23.32 -13.33 -26.08
CA ALA A 878 23.62 -14.48 -25.23
C ALA A 878 22.74 -15.70 -25.55
N VAL A 879 21.44 -15.45 -25.71
CA VAL A 879 20.44 -16.48 -26.02
C VAL A 879 20.66 -17.07 -27.40
N ALA A 880 21.01 -16.23 -28.40
CA ALA A 880 21.34 -16.69 -29.75
C ALA A 880 22.57 -17.62 -29.78
N LEU A 881 23.53 -17.41 -28.87
CA LEU A 881 24.77 -18.20 -28.77
C LEU A 881 24.67 -19.40 -27.82
N GLU A 882 23.58 -19.57 -27.07
CA GLU A 882 23.42 -20.63 -26.06
C GLU A 882 23.49 -22.06 -26.65
N GLY A 883 23.07 -22.22 -27.91
CA GLY A 883 23.10 -23.49 -28.63
C GLY A 883 24.50 -23.92 -29.10
N ARG A 884 25.48 -23.02 -29.08
CA ARG A 884 26.84 -23.26 -29.59
C ARG A 884 27.66 -24.10 -28.63
N ARG A 885 28.12 -25.27 -29.07
CA ARG A 885 29.05 -26.12 -28.28
C ARG A 885 30.47 -25.97 -28.80
N LYS A 886 31.45 -26.06 -27.89
CA LYS A 886 32.88 -26.01 -28.25
C LYS A 886 33.34 -27.19 -29.13
N THR A 887 32.49 -28.18 -29.34
CA THR A 887 32.74 -29.38 -30.16
C THR A 887 32.14 -29.29 -31.56
N ASP A 888 31.40 -28.23 -31.90
CA ASP A 888 30.74 -28.10 -33.19
C ASP A 888 31.75 -27.72 -34.28
N ARG A 889 31.47 -28.07 -35.55
CA ARG A 889 32.37 -27.79 -36.68
C ARG A 889 32.67 -26.29 -36.84
N ASP A 890 31.72 -25.46 -36.44
CA ASP A 890 31.75 -24.01 -36.59
C ASP A 890 32.29 -23.31 -35.32
N ALA A 891 32.90 -24.07 -34.40
CA ALA A 891 33.50 -23.53 -33.19
C ALA A 891 34.64 -22.51 -33.46
N HIS A 892 35.25 -22.54 -34.65
CA HIS A 892 36.31 -21.63 -35.08
C HIS A 892 35.83 -20.26 -35.56
N LEU A 893 34.52 -20.11 -35.87
CA LEU A 893 33.94 -18.84 -36.30
C LEU A 893 33.87 -17.85 -35.13
N SER A 894 34.00 -16.55 -35.42
CA SER A 894 33.69 -15.51 -34.44
C SER A 894 32.20 -15.51 -34.09
N ASP A 895 31.82 -14.92 -32.96
CA ASP A 895 30.41 -14.85 -32.55
C ASP A 895 29.53 -14.17 -33.61
N ASP A 896 30.06 -13.15 -34.31
CA ASP A 896 29.33 -12.41 -35.33
C ASP A 896 29.20 -13.21 -36.64
N GLU A 897 30.24 -13.92 -37.07
CA GLU A 897 30.20 -14.83 -38.23
C GLU A 897 29.31 -16.04 -37.98
N TYR A 898 29.32 -16.58 -36.75
CA TYR A 898 28.43 -17.67 -36.36
C TYR A 898 26.96 -17.22 -36.42
N LEU A 899 26.67 -16.03 -35.91
CA LEU A 899 25.32 -15.46 -36.01
C LEU A 899 24.95 -15.29 -37.48
N GLU A 900 25.84 -14.75 -38.32
CA GLU A 900 25.64 -14.61 -39.77
C GLU A 900 25.27 -15.93 -40.45
N ALA A 901 26.00 -17.02 -40.16
CA ALA A 901 25.78 -18.34 -40.74
C ALA A 901 24.52 -19.07 -40.23
N HIS A 902 24.08 -18.82 -38.99
CA HIS A 902 22.96 -19.52 -38.34
C HIS A 902 21.74 -18.61 -38.12
N ALA A 903 21.03 -18.27 -39.19
CA ALA A 903 19.79 -17.48 -39.12
C ALA A 903 18.67 -18.18 -38.31
N GLU A 904 18.65 -19.52 -38.30
CA GLU A 904 17.68 -20.34 -37.58
C GLU A 904 17.80 -20.25 -36.05
N ALA A 905 19.02 -20.01 -35.53
CA ALA A 905 19.31 -19.97 -34.10
C ALA A 905 18.95 -18.60 -33.46
N ARG A 906 18.70 -17.58 -34.29
CA ARG A 906 18.48 -16.21 -33.84
C ARG A 906 17.08 -16.03 -33.21
N PRO A 907 16.97 -15.27 -32.12
CA PRO A 907 15.67 -14.90 -31.56
C PRO A 907 14.87 -14.01 -32.52
N VAL A 908 13.55 -14.06 -32.40
CA VAL A 908 12.64 -13.13 -33.11
C VAL A 908 12.10 -12.10 -32.12
N VAL A 909 12.29 -10.81 -32.43
CA VAL A 909 11.76 -9.66 -31.69
C VAL A 909 10.54 -9.12 -32.43
N VAL A 910 9.38 -9.13 -31.77
CA VAL A 910 8.13 -8.61 -32.30
C VAL A 910 7.77 -7.32 -31.57
N ILE A 911 7.70 -6.22 -32.31
CA ILE A 911 7.29 -4.91 -31.81
C ILE A 911 5.83 -4.67 -32.18
N ASP A 912 4.97 -4.72 -31.17
CA ASP A 912 3.54 -4.60 -31.33
C ASP A 912 3.05 -3.17 -31.04
N ASN A 913 2.00 -2.74 -31.74
CA ASN A 913 1.42 -1.41 -31.65
C ASN A 913 2.44 -0.27 -31.88
N PHE A 914 3.38 -0.44 -32.80
CA PHE A 914 4.34 0.62 -33.15
C PHE A 914 3.60 1.87 -33.66
N LEU A 915 4.06 3.07 -33.28
CA LEU A 915 3.40 4.36 -33.57
C LEU A 915 1.95 4.44 -33.07
N HIS A 916 1.71 4.10 -31.80
CA HIS A 916 0.38 4.24 -31.23
C HIS A 916 0.03 5.75 -31.00
N PRO A 917 -1.17 6.21 -31.39
CA PRO A 917 -1.62 7.57 -31.14
C PRO A 917 -1.83 7.77 -29.63
N GLY A 918 -1.10 8.73 -29.04
CA GLY A 918 -1.12 9.03 -27.60
C GLY A 918 0.21 9.54 -27.03
N SER A 919 1.31 9.42 -27.78
CA SER A 919 2.62 9.93 -27.41
C SER A 919 2.78 11.41 -27.78
N GLU A 920 2.93 12.29 -26.78
CA GLU A 920 3.22 13.72 -27.00
C GLU A 920 4.65 13.97 -27.52
N THR A 921 5.58 13.01 -27.39
CA THR A 921 7.01 13.26 -27.62
C THR A 921 7.70 12.41 -28.68
N GLY A 922 7.12 11.32 -29.21
CA GLY A 922 7.72 10.52 -30.32
C GLY A 922 9.06 9.80 -30.03
N VAL A 923 9.79 10.22 -28.99
CA VAL A 923 11.13 9.75 -28.60
C VAL A 923 11.20 8.24 -28.39
N VAL A 924 10.16 7.63 -27.80
CA VAL A 924 10.14 6.19 -27.52
C VAL A 924 10.19 5.37 -28.82
N ASP A 925 9.44 5.78 -29.84
CA ASP A 925 9.40 5.08 -31.13
C ASP A 925 10.72 5.24 -31.89
N GLU A 926 11.33 6.44 -31.83
CA GLU A 926 12.65 6.68 -32.40
C GLU A 926 13.73 5.81 -31.74
N LYS A 927 13.75 5.71 -30.40
CA LYS A 927 14.73 4.88 -29.69
C LYS A 927 14.53 3.39 -29.91
N ILE A 928 13.28 2.93 -30.02
CA ILE A 928 12.98 1.54 -30.38
C ILE A 928 13.45 1.24 -31.81
N ALA A 929 13.23 2.17 -32.76
CA ALA A 929 13.70 2.03 -34.13
C ALA A 929 15.24 1.98 -34.21
N GLU A 930 15.95 2.88 -33.50
CA GLU A 930 17.42 2.89 -33.42
C GLU A 930 17.97 1.58 -32.83
N TRP A 931 17.41 1.12 -31.72
CA TRP A 931 17.85 -0.11 -31.06
C TRP A 931 17.64 -1.35 -31.95
N THR A 932 16.46 -1.47 -32.57
CA THR A 932 16.18 -2.59 -33.47
C THR A 932 17.02 -2.56 -34.73
N ALA A 933 17.35 -1.38 -35.26
CA ALA A 933 18.31 -1.26 -36.35
C ALA A 933 19.68 -1.82 -35.95
N GLY A 934 20.12 -1.55 -34.72
CA GLY A 934 21.33 -2.16 -34.13
C GLY A 934 21.27 -3.70 -34.04
N LEU A 935 20.11 -4.28 -33.74
CA LEU A 935 19.94 -5.74 -33.69
C LEU A 935 20.01 -6.41 -35.06
N VAL A 936 19.42 -5.78 -36.09
CA VAL A 936 19.42 -6.29 -37.47
C VAL A 936 20.82 -6.16 -38.08
N THR A 937 21.44 -4.98 -37.96
CA THR A 937 22.80 -4.73 -38.48
C THR A 937 23.87 -5.60 -37.83
N ALA A 938 23.72 -5.91 -36.54
CA ALA A 938 24.62 -6.82 -35.82
C ALA A 938 24.25 -8.31 -35.98
N ASN A 939 23.28 -8.65 -36.84
CA ASN A 939 22.83 -10.03 -37.08
C ASN A 939 22.34 -10.77 -35.83
N ILE A 940 21.90 -10.07 -34.78
CA ILE A 940 21.52 -10.67 -33.49
C ILE A 940 20.12 -11.29 -33.53
N ALA A 941 19.15 -10.63 -34.19
CA ALA A 941 17.75 -11.03 -34.14
C ALA A 941 16.98 -10.64 -35.40
N HIS A 942 15.91 -11.40 -35.72
CA HIS A 942 14.90 -10.96 -36.68
C HIS A 942 13.95 -9.98 -36.00
N VAL A 943 13.65 -8.85 -36.64
CA VAL A 943 12.73 -7.84 -36.10
C VAL A 943 11.48 -7.73 -36.97
N ILE A 944 10.32 -7.92 -36.35
CA ILE A 944 9.00 -7.76 -36.96
C ILE A 944 8.28 -6.58 -36.30
N PHE A 945 7.90 -5.57 -37.08
CA PHE A 945 7.06 -4.46 -36.63
C PHE A 945 5.60 -4.72 -37.00
N LEU A 946 4.70 -4.61 -36.01
CA LEU A 946 3.26 -4.59 -36.19
C LEU A 946 2.75 -3.17 -35.99
N THR A 947 2.27 -2.54 -37.05
CA THR A 947 1.80 -1.14 -37.02
C THR A 947 0.44 -1.01 -37.69
N ALA A 948 -0.39 -0.10 -37.19
CA ALA A 948 -1.60 0.35 -37.90
C ALA A 948 -1.35 1.62 -38.71
N ASP A 949 -0.32 2.39 -38.35
CA ASP A 949 0.02 3.63 -39.02
C ASP A 949 0.91 3.34 -40.23
N VAL A 950 0.52 3.88 -41.39
CA VAL A 950 1.22 3.81 -42.68
C VAL A 950 2.47 4.71 -42.69
N SER A 951 2.59 5.63 -41.73
CA SER A 951 3.73 6.56 -41.60
C SER A 951 5.02 5.92 -41.07
N PHE A 952 5.01 4.61 -40.79
CA PHE A 952 6.14 3.85 -40.24
C PHE A 952 7.45 3.96 -41.03
N ALA A 953 7.37 4.18 -42.35
CA ALA A 953 8.54 4.27 -43.21
C ALA A 953 9.48 5.43 -42.80
N LYS A 954 8.96 6.53 -42.26
CA LYS A 954 9.76 7.70 -41.87
C LYS A 954 10.67 7.43 -40.66
N PRO A 955 10.18 6.98 -39.49
CA PRO A 955 11.05 6.67 -38.35
C PRO A 955 11.96 5.47 -38.60
N LEU A 956 11.47 4.41 -39.27
CA LEU A 956 12.31 3.25 -39.57
C LEU A 956 13.40 3.57 -40.61
N GLY A 957 13.08 4.37 -41.63
CA GLY A 957 14.05 4.82 -42.63
C GLY A 957 15.13 5.76 -42.09
N ARG A 958 14.85 6.49 -41.00
CA ARG A 958 15.87 7.26 -40.26
C ARG A 958 16.83 6.34 -39.52
N ALA A 959 16.33 5.28 -38.90
CA ALA A 959 17.14 4.35 -38.13
C ALA A 959 17.98 3.41 -39.01
N LEU A 960 17.45 3.01 -40.17
CA LEU A 960 18.13 2.13 -41.12
C LEU A 960 18.09 2.75 -42.53
N PRO A 961 18.94 3.76 -42.80
CA PRO A 961 18.97 4.46 -44.08
C PRO A 961 19.42 3.52 -45.21
N ASN A 962 18.83 3.66 -46.39
CA ASN A 962 19.11 2.90 -47.62
C ASN A 962 18.64 1.43 -47.69
N ALA A 963 17.88 0.94 -46.71
CA ALA A 963 17.27 -0.39 -46.79
C ALA A 963 15.81 -0.35 -47.27
N VAL A 964 15.45 -1.34 -48.09
CA VAL A 964 14.06 -1.57 -48.48
C VAL A 964 13.43 -2.52 -47.46
N PHE A 965 12.33 -2.10 -46.82
CA PHE A 965 11.64 -2.91 -45.82
C PHE A 965 10.79 -4.00 -46.48
N LYS A 966 10.80 -5.21 -45.91
CA LYS A 966 9.93 -6.31 -46.31
C LYS A 966 8.55 -6.07 -45.71
N THR A 967 7.55 -5.71 -46.52
CA THR A 967 6.21 -5.32 -46.02
C THR A 967 5.14 -6.36 -46.35
N ILE A 968 4.27 -6.66 -45.40
CA ILE A 968 3.00 -7.40 -45.61
C ILE A 968 1.86 -6.47 -45.22
N ALA A 969 0.96 -6.23 -46.17
CA ALA A 969 -0.23 -5.41 -45.98
C ALA A 969 -1.42 -6.32 -45.66
N LEU A 970 -1.91 -6.29 -44.42
CA LEU A 970 -3.08 -7.05 -43.99
C LEU A 970 -4.36 -6.25 -44.17
N GLY A 971 -5.25 -6.77 -45.00
CA GLY A 971 -6.59 -6.25 -45.25
C GLY A 971 -7.68 -6.94 -44.43
N ASP A 972 -8.93 -6.60 -44.72
CA ASP A 972 -10.10 -7.31 -44.22
C ASP A 972 -10.22 -8.70 -44.84
N CYS A 973 -10.84 -9.64 -44.12
CA CYS A 973 -11.07 -10.99 -44.64
C CYS A 973 -12.12 -10.97 -45.77
N SER A 974 -12.07 -11.97 -46.65
CA SER A 974 -13.16 -12.18 -47.61
C SER A 974 -14.47 -12.55 -46.89
N LEU A 975 -15.61 -12.25 -47.51
CA LEU A 975 -16.94 -12.47 -46.90
C LEU A 975 -17.18 -13.95 -46.58
N ASP A 976 -16.73 -14.85 -47.45
CA ASP A 976 -16.86 -16.30 -47.26
C ASP A 976 -16.03 -16.82 -46.09
N VAL A 977 -14.85 -16.24 -45.86
CA VAL A 977 -13.98 -16.57 -44.74
C VAL A 977 -14.55 -15.99 -43.44
N GLY A 978 -15.07 -14.76 -43.47
CA GLY A 978 -15.76 -14.16 -42.33
C GLY A 978 -17.00 -14.96 -41.90
N ARG A 979 -17.75 -15.50 -42.86
CA ARG A 979 -18.87 -16.42 -42.60
C ARG A 979 -18.43 -17.71 -41.92
N ARG A 980 -17.42 -18.38 -42.46
CA ARG A 980 -16.85 -19.60 -41.87
C ARG A 980 -16.28 -19.33 -40.47
N PHE A 981 -15.66 -18.18 -40.26
CA PHE A 981 -15.14 -17.75 -38.97
C PHE A 981 -16.24 -17.66 -37.91
N VAL A 982 -17.33 -16.94 -38.18
CA VAL A 982 -18.45 -16.79 -37.25
C VAL A 982 -19.12 -18.14 -36.96
N LEU A 983 -19.36 -18.96 -37.99
CA LEU A 983 -19.94 -20.30 -37.80
C LEU A 983 -19.03 -21.21 -36.97
N SER A 984 -17.72 -21.18 -37.19
CA SER A 984 -16.76 -21.98 -36.41
C SER A 984 -16.67 -21.55 -34.95
N HIS A 985 -16.97 -20.28 -34.64
CA HIS A 985 -17.02 -19.78 -33.27
C HIS A 985 -18.27 -20.30 -32.54
N LEU A 986 -19.39 -20.42 -33.26
CA LEU A 986 -20.68 -20.83 -32.72
C LEU A 986 -20.84 -22.36 -32.62
N ALA A 987 -20.06 -23.14 -33.37
CA ALA A 987 -20.21 -24.60 -33.48
C ALA A 987 -19.97 -25.41 -32.18
N ASP A 988 -19.29 -24.84 -31.18
CA ASP A 988 -19.00 -25.50 -29.90
C ASP A 988 -20.01 -25.12 -28.78
N THR A 989 -21.09 -24.39 -29.11
CA THR A 989 -22.10 -23.90 -28.15
C THR A 989 -23.49 -24.48 -28.44
N ASP A 990 -24.42 -24.48 -27.47
CA ASP A 990 -25.86 -24.82 -27.64
C ASP A 990 -26.63 -23.83 -28.56
N ALA A 991 -25.92 -23.14 -29.44
CA ALA A 991 -26.43 -22.15 -30.37
C ALA A 991 -27.28 -22.82 -31.49
N PRO A 992 -28.21 -22.06 -32.10
CA PRO A 992 -29.04 -22.55 -33.20
C PRO A 992 -28.18 -23.11 -34.35
N GLY A 993 -28.58 -24.24 -34.93
CA GLY A 993 -27.81 -24.94 -35.95
C GLY A 993 -27.60 -24.10 -37.23
N GLU A 994 -26.57 -24.42 -38.02
CA GLU A 994 -26.16 -23.67 -39.23
C GLU A 994 -27.35 -23.29 -40.14
N GLY A 995 -28.34 -24.18 -40.29
CA GLY A 995 -29.55 -23.93 -41.09
C GLY A 995 -30.49 -22.85 -40.54
N GLU A 996 -30.61 -22.69 -39.23
CA GLU A 996 -31.44 -21.64 -38.60
C GLU A 996 -30.75 -20.26 -38.66
N LEU A 997 -29.43 -20.24 -38.51
CA LEU A 997 -28.62 -19.03 -38.64
C LEU A 997 -28.60 -18.50 -40.08
N GLU A 998 -28.57 -19.38 -41.08
CA GLU A 998 -28.71 -18.98 -42.50
C GLU A 998 -30.11 -18.42 -42.80
N GLY A 999 -31.17 -19.05 -42.27
CA GLY A 999 -32.54 -18.55 -42.36
C GLY A 999 -32.75 -17.19 -41.69
N SER A 1000 -31.93 -16.84 -40.69
CA SER A 1000 -31.94 -15.55 -40.02
C SER A 1000 -31.19 -14.42 -40.75
N GLY A 1001 -30.62 -14.69 -41.92
CA GLY A 1001 -29.99 -13.69 -42.78
C GLY A 1001 -28.52 -13.36 -42.42
N LEU A 1002 -27.79 -14.28 -41.79
CA LEU A 1002 -26.38 -14.12 -41.38
C LEU A 1002 -25.48 -13.62 -42.52
N GLY A 1003 -25.65 -14.14 -43.74
CA GLY A 1003 -24.87 -13.70 -44.91
C GLY A 1003 -25.03 -12.20 -45.20
N SER A 1004 -26.27 -11.71 -45.21
CA SER A 1004 -26.55 -10.28 -45.42
C SER A 1004 -26.01 -9.40 -44.28
N CYS A 1005 -26.00 -9.91 -43.05
CA CYS A 1005 -25.43 -9.23 -41.89
C CYS A 1005 -23.89 -9.12 -42.00
N ILE A 1006 -23.22 -10.16 -42.52
CA ILE A 1006 -21.77 -10.15 -42.78
C ILE A 1006 -21.41 -9.24 -43.95
N GLU A 1007 -22.26 -9.14 -44.99
CA GLU A 1007 -22.06 -8.15 -46.06
C GLU A 1007 -22.13 -6.71 -45.57
N GLU A 1008 -23.02 -6.43 -44.61
CA GLU A 1008 -23.21 -5.11 -44.01
C GLU A 1008 -22.10 -4.75 -43.00
N LEU A 1009 -21.61 -5.74 -42.25
CA LEU A 1009 -20.52 -5.60 -41.28
C LEU A 1009 -19.13 -5.60 -41.95
N GLY A 1010 -18.94 -6.45 -42.95
CA GLY A 1010 -17.68 -6.70 -43.65
C GLY A 1010 -16.73 -7.66 -42.92
N GLY A 1011 -15.50 -7.78 -43.44
CA GLY A 1011 -14.54 -8.82 -43.06
C GLY A 1011 -13.57 -8.49 -41.92
N ARG A 1012 -13.83 -7.45 -41.12
CA ARG A 1012 -12.94 -7.05 -40.02
C ARG A 1012 -13.04 -8.07 -38.89
N VAL A 1013 -11.92 -8.70 -38.51
CA VAL A 1013 -11.90 -9.81 -37.54
C VAL A 1013 -12.49 -9.40 -36.19
N THR A 1014 -12.12 -8.22 -35.66
CA THR A 1014 -12.67 -7.74 -34.38
C THR A 1014 -14.17 -7.49 -34.41
N ASP A 1015 -14.70 -7.03 -35.54
CA ASP A 1015 -16.14 -6.77 -35.68
C ASP A 1015 -16.89 -8.10 -35.80
N LEU A 1016 -16.32 -9.08 -36.51
CA LEU A 1016 -16.85 -10.44 -36.63
C LEU A 1016 -16.81 -11.20 -35.29
N GLU A 1017 -15.73 -11.08 -34.51
CA GLU A 1017 -15.62 -11.64 -33.15
C GLU A 1017 -16.67 -11.05 -32.22
N PHE A 1018 -16.81 -9.72 -32.24
CA PHE A 1018 -17.81 -9.04 -31.43
C PHE A 1018 -19.24 -9.47 -31.83
N MET A 1019 -19.50 -9.65 -33.12
CA MET A 1019 -20.78 -10.20 -33.59
C MET A 1019 -20.98 -11.64 -33.10
N ALA A 1020 -19.97 -12.50 -33.20
CA ALA A 1020 -20.05 -13.90 -32.75
C ALA A 1020 -20.38 -13.99 -31.26
N HIS A 1021 -19.67 -13.26 -30.40
CA HIS A 1021 -19.95 -13.22 -28.96
C HIS A 1021 -21.36 -12.72 -28.61
N ARG A 1022 -21.92 -11.82 -29.42
CA ARG A 1022 -23.30 -11.31 -29.21
C ARG A 1022 -24.34 -12.37 -29.59
N ILE A 1023 -24.07 -13.14 -30.63
CA ILE A 1023 -24.92 -14.26 -31.03
C ILE A 1023 -24.85 -15.38 -29.98
N GLU A 1024 -23.66 -15.68 -29.43
CA GLU A 1024 -23.49 -16.60 -28.29
C GLU A 1024 -24.29 -16.15 -27.06
N ALA A 1025 -24.38 -14.83 -26.81
CA ALA A 1025 -25.18 -14.26 -25.74
C ALA A 1025 -26.70 -14.32 -25.98
N GLY A 1026 -27.16 -14.96 -27.06
CA GLY A 1026 -28.57 -15.19 -27.38
C GLY A 1026 -29.23 -14.13 -28.26
N GLU A 1027 -28.46 -13.28 -28.93
CA GLU A 1027 -29.02 -12.26 -29.83
C GLU A 1027 -29.11 -12.71 -31.29
N SER A 1028 -30.13 -12.22 -32.01
CA SER A 1028 -30.20 -12.44 -33.47
C SER A 1028 -29.05 -11.73 -34.22
N PRO A 1029 -28.55 -12.27 -35.34
CA PRO A 1029 -27.48 -11.65 -36.13
C PRO A 1029 -27.79 -10.21 -36.55
N ARG A 1030 -29.05 -9.93 -36.93
CA ARG A 1030 -29.51 -8.58 -37.32
C ARG A 1030 -29.46 -7.60 -36.14
N ALA A 1031 -29.85 -8.04 -34.94
CA ALA A 1031 -29.78 -7.22 -33.73
C ALA A 1031 -28.33 -6.90 -33.34
N ALA A 1032 -27.44 -7.89 -33.44
CA ALA A 1032 -26.01 -7.72 -33.18
C ALA A 1032 -25.38 -6.67 -34.11
N VAL A 1033 -25.62 -6.77 -35.43
CA VAL A 1033 -25.10 -5.79 -36.41
C VAL A 1033 -25.65 -4.39 -36.17
N ASN A 1034 -26.95 -4.23 -35.93
CA ASN A 1034 -27.55 -2.92 -35.63
C ASN A 1034 -26.94 -2.29 -34.37
N ARG A 1035 -26.59 -3.10 -33.37
CA ARG A 1035 -25.90 -2.65 -32.15
C ARG A 1035 -24.51 -2.11 -32.48
N ILE A 1036 -23.73 -2.84 -33.28
CA ILE A 1036 -22.38 -2.43 -33.71
C ILE A 1036 -22.45 -1.12 -34.49
N ILE A 1037 -23.38 -1.02 -35.45
CA ILE A 1037 -23.61 0.19 -36.24
C ILE A 1037 -23.95 1.38 -35.34
N THR A 1038 -24.87 1.22 -34.38
CA THR A 1038 -25.26 2.29 -33.45
C THR A 1038 -24.11 2.72 -32.54
N GLN A 1039 -23.32 1.76 -32.06
CA GLN A 1039 -22.14 2.04 -31.25
C GLN A 1039 -21.09 2.82 -32.06
N SER A 1040 -20.72 2.33 -33.24
CA SER A 1040 -19.79 3.01 -34.16
C SER A 1040 -20.29 4.40 -34.57
N ALA A 1041 -21.60 4.59 -34.77
CA ALA A 1041 -22.18 5.92 -35.04
C ALA A 1041 -21.94 6.89 -33.88
N SER A 1042 -22.12 6.44 -32.64
CA SER A 1042 -21.86 7.25 -31.44
C SER A 1042 -20.38 7.58 -31.25
N GLU A 1043 -19.49 6.64 -31.58
CA GLU A 1043 -18.04 6.82 -31.55
C GLU A 1043 -17.61 7.87 -32.59
N ILE A 1044 -18.14 7.80 -33.81
CA ILE A 1044 -17.82 8.77 -34.86
C ILE A 1044 -18.32 10.17 -34.49
N GLN A 1045 -19.53 10.29 -33.94
CA GLN A 1045 -20.07 11.56 -33.48
C GLN A 1045 -19.19 12.19 -32.39
N LYS A 1046 -18.83 11.43 -31.35
CA LYS A 1046 -17.98 11.92 -30.25
C LYS A 1046 -16.56 12.24 -30.73
N LEU A 1047 -15.95 11.36 -31.51
CA LEU A 1047 -14.55 11.49 -31.90
C LEU A 1047 -14.36 12.52 -33.00
N PHE A 1048 -15.22 12.62 -34.01
CA PHE A 1048 -14.97 13.47 -35.18
C PHE A 1048 -15.84 14.72 -35.25
N LEU A 1049 -17.04 14.72 -34.66
CA LEU A 1049 -18.04 15.76 -34.90
C LEU A 1049 -18.35 16.65 -33.68
N LEU A 1050 -18.26 16.15 -32.44
CA LEU A 1050 -18.76 16.84 -31.23
C LEU A 1050 -17.70 17.29 -30.21
N ASN A 1051 -16.45 16.88 -30.32
CA ASN A 1051 -15.41 17.25 -29.34
C ASN A 1051 -14.70 18.55 -29.74
N ASP A 1052 -14.74 19.57 -28.88
CA ASP A 1052 -14.16 20.92 -29.08
C ASP A 1052 -12.71 21.05 -28.56
N SER A 1053 -11.94 19.97 -28.49
CA SER A 1053 -10.53 20.04 -28.06
C SER A 1053 -9.68 20.78 -29.11
N ASN A 1054 -9.09 21.93 -28.74
CA ASN A 1054 -8.26 22.82 -29.57
C ASN A 1054 -6.99 22.20 -30.23
N SER A 1055 -6.78 20.89 -30.15
CA SER A 1055 -5.55 20.19 -30.57
C SER A 1055 -5.68 19.33 -31.83
N ARG A 1056 -6.80 19.40 -32.57
CA ARG A 1056 -7.06 18.51 -33.72
C ARG A 1056 -6.50 19.06 -35.04
N PRO A 1057 -5.92 18.21 -35.91
CA PRO A 1057 -5.46 18.59 -37.25
C PRO A 1057 -6.58 18.64 -38.32
N TRP A 1058 -7.84 18.40 -37.95
CA TRP A 1058 -9.01 18.48 -38.84
C TRP A 1058 -10.18 19.22 -38.19
N THR A 1059 -11.06 19.79 -39.02
CA THR A 1059 -12.31 20.43 -38.58
C THR A 1059 -13.51 19.47 -38.68
N PRO A 1060 -14.56 19.64 -37.85
CA PRO A 1060 -15.79 18.85 -37.96
C PRO A 1060 -16.46 18.96 -39.35
N ALA A 1061 -16.39 20.14 -39.96
CA ALA A 1061 -16.90 20.39 -41.32
C ALA A 1061 -16.17 19.55 -42.39
N GLN A 1062 -14.84 19.42 -42.29
CA GLN A 1062 -14.04 18.58 -43.19
C GLN A 1062 -14.36 17.08 -43.02
N ALA A 1063 -14.50 16.61 -41.78
CA ALA A 1063 -14.89 15.23 -41.50
C ALA A 1063 -16.31 14.93 -42.02
N TRP A 1064 -17.27 15.83 -41.78
CA TRP A 1064 -18.65 15.69 -42.26
C TRP A 1064 -18.74 15.68 -43.78
N TYR A 1065 -17.94 16.50 -44.48
CA TYR A 1065 -17.88 16.49 -45.94
C TYR A 1065 -17.54 15.10 -46.50
N LEU A 1066 -16.56 14.41 -45.90
CA LEU A 1066 -16.19 13.05 -46.32
C LEU A 1066 -17.29 12.03 -46.02
N ILE A 1067 -17.93 12.11 -44.84
CA ILE A 1067 -19.07 11.25 -44.48
C ILE A 1067 -20.21 11.41 -45.49
N ARG A 1068 -20.53 12.66 -45.85
CA ARG A 1068 -21.55 12.99 -46.86
C ARG A 1068 -21.16 12.49 -48.25
N ALA A 1069 -19.95 12.76 -48.70
CA ALA A 1069 -19.51 12.37 -50.04
C ALA A 1069 -19.38 10.84 -50.20
N LEU A 1070 -18.89 10.13 -49.18
CA LEU A 1070 -18.78 8.66 -49.20
C LEU A 1070 -20.13 7.96 -49.14
N SER A 1071 -21.09 8.50 -48.37
CA SER A 1071 -22.45 7.94 -48.30
C SER A 1071 -23.26 8.13 -49.58
N GLN A 1072 -23.09 9.26 -50.27
CA GLN A 1072 -23.79 9.56 -51.53
C GLN A 1072 -23.16 8.87 -52.76
N SER A 1073 -21.89 8.48 -52.68
CA SER A 1073 -21.22 7.77 -53.78
C SER A 1073 -21.76 6.34 -53.95
N LYS A 1074 -22.13 5.95 -55.18
CA LYS A 1074 -22.66 4.60 -55.49
C LYS A 1074 -21.64 3.49 -55.22
N THR A 1075 -20.36 3.77 -55.41
CA THR A 1075 -19.27 2.81 -55.20
C THR A 1075 -18.63 2.89 -53.81
N HIS A 1076 -19.11 3.79 -52.93
CA HIS A 1076 -18.52 4.06 -51.62
C HIS A 1076 -17.02 4.39 -51.67
N THR A 1077 -16.58 5.02 -52.76
CA THR A 1077 -15.19 5.42 -53.00
C THR A 1077 -15.15 6.83 -53.59
N LEU A 1078 -14.20 7.66 -53.14
CA LEU A 1078 -13.93 8.98 -53.71
C LEU A 1078 -12.55 9.02 -54.35
N ARG A 1079 -12.36 9.84 -55.38
CA ARG A 1079 -11.01 10.06 -55.95
C ARG A 1079 -10.22 10.98 -55.04
N TYR A 1080 -8.98 10.61 -54.72
CA TYR A 1080 -8.12 11.35 -53.79
C TYR A 1080 -7.93 12.82 -54.25
N THR A 1081 -7.57 13.02 -55.51
CA THR A 1081 -7.37 14.36 -56.10
C THR A 1081 -8.62 15.22 -56.07
N GLN A 1082 -9.80 14.63 -56.27
CA GLN A 1082 -11.07 15.37 -56.26
C GLN A 1082 -11.38 15.95 -54.89
N VAL A 1083 -11.05 15.21 -53.81
CA VAL A 1083 -11.25 15.67 -52.45
C VAL A 1083 -10.30 16.81 -52.11
N LEU A 1084 -9.02 16.71 -52.49
CA LEU A 1084 -8.04 17.78 -52.28
C LEU A 1084 -8.40 19.09 -52.98
N LEU A 1085 -9.03 19.01 -54.15
CA LEU A 1085 -9.48 20.19 -54.91
C LEU A 1085 -10.77 20.82 -54.35
N SER A 1086 -11.41 20.21 -53.36
CA SER A 1086 -12.64 20.76 -52.77
C SER A 1086 -12.38 22.04 -51.96
N ASP A 1087 -13.40 22.88 -51.83
CA ASP A 1087 -13.29 24.16 -51.09
C ASP A 1087 -13.00 23.98 -49.59
N LEU A 1088 -13.12 22.78 -49.04
CA LEU A 1088 -12.79 22.50 -47.64
C LEU A 1088 -11.36 21.98 -47.43
N PHE A 1089 -10.72 21.48 -48.48
CA PHE A 1089 -9.38 20.85 -48.41
C PHE A 1089 -8.33 21.55 -49.28
N SER A 1090 -8.71 22.55 -50.07
CA SER A 1090 -7.79 23.32 -50.93
C SER A 1090 -6.83 24.28 -50.21
N SER A 1091 -6.77 24.25 -48.88
CA SER A 1091 -5.75 24.96 -48.10
C SER A 1091 -4.43 24.17 -48.06
N ALA A 1092 -3.31 24.82 -47.73
CA ALA A 1092 -1.98 24.20 -47.70
C ALA A 1092 -1.87 22.95 -46.80
N ASN A 1093 -2.83 22.73 -45.89
CA ASN A 1093 -2.84 21.62 -44.94
C ASN A 1093 -3.75 20.44 -45.36
N GLY A 1094 -4.41 20.48 -46.53
CA GLY A 1094 -5.39 19.47 -46.93
C GLY A 1094 -4.88 18.03 -46.95
N GLU A 1095 -3.66 17.79 -47.45
CA GLU A 1095 -3.05 16.45 -47.44
C GLU A 1095 -2.74 15.96 -46.02
N ALA A 1096 -2.25 16.85 -45.16
CA ALA A 1096 -1.98 16.54 -43.76
C ALA A 1096 -3.27 16.18 -43.02
N THR A 1097 -4.37 16.89 -43.28
CA THR A 1097 -5.70 16.59 -42.76
C THR A 1097 -6.20 15.23 -43.22
N LEU A 1098 -6.06 14.88 -44.51
CA LEU A 1098 -6.48 13.56 -45.02
C LEU A 1098 -5.68 12.42 -44.39
N ARG A 1099 -4.36 12.58 -44.23
CA ARG A 1099 -3.53 11.60 -43.52
C ARG A 1099 -3.92 11.46 -42.06
N ALA A 1100 -4.22 12.57 -41.37
CA ALA A 1100 -4.66 12.51 -39.98
C ALA A 1100 -6.03 11.82 -39.82
N LEU A 1101 -6.94 12.00 -40.78
CA LEU A 1101 -8.23 11.30 -40.81
C LEU A 1101 -8.11 9.81 -41.16
N GLU A 1102 -7.12 9.44 -41.96
CA GLU A 1102 -6.73 8.05 -42.19
C GLU A 1102 -6.14 7.41 -40.92
N GLN A 1103 -5.24 8.11 -40.23
CA GLN A 1103 -4.67 7.65 -38.95
C GLN A 1103 -5.73 7.48 -37.86
N ALA A 1104 -6.76 8.32 -37.86
CA ALA A 1104 -7.89 8.20 -36.96
C ALA A 1104 -8.90 7.10 -37.39
N GLU A 1105 -8.62 6.37 -38.47
CA GLU A 1105 -9.47 5.31 -39.05
C GLU A 1105 -10.86 5.77 -39.53
N LEU A 1106 -11.09 7.07 -39.79
CA LEU A 1106 -12.35 7.51 -40.41
C LEU A 1106 -12.42 7.06 -41.88
N ILE A 1107 -11.28 7.16 -42.56
CA ILE A 1107 -11.12 6.84 -43.98
C ILE A 1107 -9.89 5.93 -44.18
N THR A 1108 -9.79 5.30 -45.35
CA THR A 1108 -8.60 4.59 -45.81
C THR A 1108 -8.24 5.09 -47.21
N ILE A 1109 -6.97 5.38 -47.42
CA ILE A 1109 -6.44 5.83 -48.72
C ILE A 1109 -5.82 4.62 -49.41
N THR A 1110 -6.41 4.24 -50.54
CA THR A 1110 -5.87 3.19 -51.40
C THR A 1110 -4.82 3.78 -52.33
N THR A 1111 -3.67 3.12 -52.40
CA THR A 1111 -2.57 3.49 -53.29
C THR A 1111 -2.47 2.49 -54.44
N LYS A 1112 -2.14 2.99 -55.63
CA LYS A 1112 -1.84 2.19 -56.81
C LYS A 1112 -0.48 2.61 -57.32
N ASN A 1113 0.45 1.65 -57.42
CA ASN A 1113 1.85 1.89 -57.79
C ASN A 1113 2.54 2.96 -56.90
N GLY A 1114 2.20 3.00 -55.61
CA GLY A 1114 2.78 3.97 -54.66
C GLY A 1114 2.11 5.35 -54.64
N CYS A 1115 1.16 5.63 -55.54
CA CYS A 1115 0.43 6.90 -55.59
C CYS A 1115 -0.97 6.77 -54.97
N PRO A 1116 -1.42 7.70 -54.12
CA PRO A 1116 -2.81 7.76 -53.63
C PRO A 1116 -3.83 7.91 -54.77
N GLU A 1117 -4.80 7.00 -54.86
CA GLU A 1117 -5.79 6.98 -55.96
C GLU A 1117 -7.22 7.22 -55.44
N THR A 1118 -7.70 6.36 -54.53
CA THR A 1118 -9.08 6.45 -54.02
C THR A 1118 -9.16 6.42 -52.49
N ILE A 1119 -10.15 7.13 -51.94
CA ILE A 1119 -10.50 7.20 -50.52
C ILE A 1119 -11.73 6.33 -50.29
N ARG A 1120 -11.69 5.49 -49.26
CA ARG A 1120 -12.77 4.59 -48.82
C ARG A 1120 -13.09 4.84 -47.34
N PRO A 1121 -14.24 4.38 -46.82
CA PRO A 1121 -14.49 4.35 -45.38
C PRO A 1121 -13.44 3.51 -44.66
N GLY A 1122 -13.01 3.95 -43.47
CA GLY A 1122 -11.93 3.30 -42.72
C GLY A 1122 -12.25 1.89 -42.22
N ARG A 1123 -13.53 1.63 -41.95
CA ARG A 1123 -14.06 0.29 -41.66
C ARG A 1123 -15.18 -0.05 -42.64
N PRO A 1124 -15.35 -1.32 -43.05
CA PRO A 1124 -16.46 -1.73 -43.89
C PRO A 1124 -17.84 -1.33 -43.31
N VAL A 1125 -18.03 -1.54 -41.99
CA VAL A 1125 -19.23 -1.15 -41.22
C VAL A 1125 -19.59 0.34 -41.40
N TYR A 1126 -18.59 1.21 -41.60
CA TYR A 1126 -18.82 2.65 -41.69
C TYR A 1126 -19.68 3.05 -42.89
N ARG A 1127 -19.82 2.18 -43.91
CA ARG A 1127 -20.77 2.39 -44.99
C ARG A 1127 -22.21 2.49 -44.47
N ALA A 1128 -22.60 1.56 -43.58
CA ALA A 1128 -23.91 1.55 -42.96
C ALA A 1128 -24.05 2.70 -41.93
N VAL A 1129 -22.99 2.94 -41.15
CA VAL A 1129 -22.95 4.04 -40.17
C VAL A 1129 -23.11 5.41 -40.84
N PHE A 1130 -22.40 5.69 -41.92
CA PHE A 1130 -22.51 6.97 -42.62
C PHE A 1130 -23.92 7.20 -43.17
N ARG A 1131 -24.60 6.14 -43.64
CA ARG A 1131 -26.02 6.23 -44.04
C ARG A 1131 -26.92 6.53 -42.84
N GLN A 1132 -26.70 5.86 -41.70
CA GLN A 1132 -27.46 6.13 -40.47
C GLN A 1132 -27.24 7.56 -39.95
N LEU A 1133 -26.00 8.08 -40.00
CA LEU A 1133 -25.69 9.45 -39.62
C LEU A 1133 -26.35 10.47 -40.55
N MET A 1134 -26.39 10.20 -41.86
CA MET A 1134 -27.07 11.05 -42.84
C MET A 1134 -28.60 11.01 -42.73
N ALA A 1135 -29.17 9.92 -42.18
CA ALA A 1135 -30.61 9.80 -41.90
C ALA A 1135 -31.04 10.64 -40.69
N ASN A 1136 -30.12 11.03 -39.80
CA ASN A 1136 -30.43 11.92 -38.68
C ASN A 1136 -30.50 13.38 -39.17
N GLU A 1137 -31.72 13.87 -39.39
CA GLU A 1137 -32.00 15.21 -39.91
C GLU A 1137 -31.41 16.32 -39.02
N SER A 1138 -31.48 16.17 -37.70
CA SER A 1138 -30.97 17.19 -36.76
C SER A 1138 -29.45 17.35 -36.82
N LEU A 1139 -28.72 16.22 -36.83
CA LEU A 1139 -27.26 16.21 -36.95
C LEU A 1139 -26.83 16.73 -38.32
N ARG A 1140 -27.50 16.26 -39.37
CA ARG A 1140 -27.24 16.68 -40.75
C ARG A 1140 -27.42 18.18 -40.91
N GLY A 1141 -28.54 18.73 -40.46
CA GLY A 1141 -28.81 20.17 -40.55
C GLY A 1141 -27.74 20.98 -39.82
N ARG A 1142 -27.37 20.58 -38.60
CA ARG A 1142 -26.33 21.28 -37.81
C ARG A 1142 -24.97 21.27 -38.51
N MET A 1143 -24.56 20.13 -39.05
CA MET A 1143 -23.25 20.00 -39.71
C MET A 1143 -23.23 20.68 -41.09
N GLU A 1144 -24.33 20.65 -41.84
CA GLU A 1144 -24.45 21.39 -43.10
C GLU A 1144 -24.42 22.90 -42.87
N LEU A 1145 -25.07 23.42 -41.81
CA LEU A 1145 -24.92 24.81 -41.40
C LEU A 1145 -23.48 25.18 -41.03
N SER A 1146 -22.76 24.28 -40.36
CA SER A 1146 -21.34 24.49 -40.04
C SER A 1146 -20.48 24.59 -41.30
N ILE A 1147 -20.68 23.72 -42.30
CA ILE A 1147 -19.99 23.80 -43.59
C ILE A 1147 -20.30 25.13 -44.28
N LEU A 1148 -21.57 25.52 -44.35
CA LEU A 1148 -21.97 26.79 -44.98
C LEU A 1148 -21.30 27.98 -44.28
N GLY A 1149 -21.23 27.98 -42.94
CA GLY A 1149 -20.52 29.02 -42.19
C GLY A 1149 -19.03 29.12 -42.54
N VAL A 1150 -18.34 27.99 -42.69
CA VAL A 1150 -16.92 27.96 -43.12
C VAL A 1150 -16.76 28.49 -44.56
N LEU A 1151 -17.66 28.11 -45.46
CA LEU A 1151 -17.64 28.59 -46.86
C LEU A 1151 -17.91 30.10 -46.95
N THR A 1152 -18.89 30.61 -46.20
CA THR A 1152 -19.19 32.04 -46.11
C THR A 1152 -18.00 32.83 -45.55
N ALA A 1153 -17.35 32.34 -44.49
CA ALA A 1153 -16.15 32.98 -43.94
C ALA A 1153 -15.00 33.04 -44.96
N ARG A 1154 -14.83 32.00 -45.77
CA ARG A 1154 -13.82 31.96 -46.83
C ARG A 1154 -14.10 32.96 -47.96
N GLU A 1155 -15.34 33.05 -48.43
CA GLU A 1155 -15.70 34.02 -49.46
C GLU A 1155 -15.63 35.46 -48.92
N ASN A 1156 -15.97 35.70 -47.64
CA ASN A 1156 -15.74 36.99 -46.98
C ASN A 1156 -14.25 37.36 -46.91
N ALA A 1157 -13.37 36.41 -46.60
CA ALA A 1157 -11.93 36.65 -46.63
C ALA A 1157 -11.43 37.00 -48.05
N ARG A 1158 -11.96 36.33 -49.08
CA ARG A 1158 -11.65 36.68 -50.49
C ARG A 1158 -12.13 38.08 -50.85
N ILE A 1159 -13.29 38.51 -50.35
CA ILE A 1159 -13.79 39.88 -50.53
C ILE A 1159 -12.82 40.86 -49.85
N ALA A 1160 -12.44 40.61 -48.60
CA ALA A 1160 -11.50 41.47 -47.87
C ALA A 1160 -10.13 41.61 -48.58
N GLU A 1161 -9.57 40.51 -49.11
CA GLU A 1161 -8.34 40.56 -49.93
C GLU A 1161 -8.50 41.44 -51.17
N CYS A 1162 -9.65 41.32 -51.87
CA CYS A 1162 -9.95 42.15 -53.03
C CYS A 1162 -10.19 43.62 -52.65
N GLU A 1163 -10.84 43.89 -51.52
CA GLU A 1163 -11.08 45.25 -51.01
C GLU A 1163 -9.79 45.93 -50.56
N GLU A 1164 -8.87 45.20 -49.93
CA GLU A 1164 -7.54 45.69 -49.56
C GLU A 1164 -6.74 46.07 -50.82
N GLU A 1165 -6.70 45.19 -51.82
CA GLU A 1165 -6.03 45.47 -53.11
C GLU A 1165 -6.68 46.66 -53.83
N LEU A 1166 -8.02 46.73 -53.86
CA LEU A 1166 -8.75 47.87 -54.42
C LEU A 1166 -8.47 49.17 -53.65
N GLY A 1167 -8.32 49.11 -52.32
CA GLY A 1167 -7.94 50.24 -51.48
C GLY A 1167 -6.54 50.77 -51.81
N VAL A 1168 -5.57 49.87 -52.01
CA VAL A 1168 -4.21 50.22 -52.45
C VAL A 1168 -4.22 50.85 -53.84
N LEU A 1169 -4.97 50.28 -54.78
CA LEU A 1169 -5.12 50.83 -56.14
C LEU A 1169 -5.90 52.16 -56.15
N GLY A 1170 -6.81 52.35 -55.20
CA GLY A 1170 -7.55 53.59 -54.97
C GLY A 1170 -6.71 54.72 -54.38
N ALA A 1171 -5.67 54.39 -53.62
CA ALA A 1171 -4.76 55.36 -53.00
C ALA A 1171 -3.73 55.99 -53.98
N LEU A 1172 -3.68 55.51 -55.23
CA LEU A 1172 -2.81 56.08 -56.25
C LEU A 1172 -3.32 57.46 -56.73
N PRO A 1173 -2.46 58.51 -56.78
CA PRO A 1173 -2.89 59.88 -57.08
C PRO A 1173 -3.42 60.08 -58.52
N LYS A 1174 -3.07 59.19 -59.45
CA LYS A 1174 -3.68 59.06 -60.79
C LYS A 1174 -3.75 57.58 -61.15
N GLN A 1175 -4.92 57.09 -61.56
CA GLN A 1175 -5.10 55.70 -61.99
C GLN A 1175 -4.75 55.55 -63.49
N PRO A 1176 -3.63 54.91 -63.84
CA PRO A 1176 -3.30 54.59 -65.23
C PRO A 1176 -4.36 53.68 -65.88
N TRP A 1177 -4.61 53.86 -67.19
CA TRP A 1177 -5.63 53.10 -67.92
C TRP A 1177 -5.31 51.59 -67.97
N GLU A 1178 -4.02 51.24 -67.86
CA GLU A 1178 -3.49 49.89 -67.75
C GLU A 1178 -4.06 49.13 -66.52
N LEU A 1179 -4.46 49.84 -65.44
CA LEU A 1179 -5.06 49.23 -64.24
C LEU A 1179 -6.55 48.97 -64.38
N GLY A 1180 -7.24 49.55 -65.38
CA GLY A 1180 -8.69 49.41 -65.54
C GLY A 1180 -9.14 47.96 -65.70
N GLY A 1181 -8.35 47.13 -66.37
CA GLY A 1181 -8.60 45.70 -66.51
C GLY A 1181 -8.52 44.94 -65.17
N ARG A 1182 -7.55 45.29 -64.32
CA ARG A 1182 -7.37 44.68 -62.99
C ARG A 1182 -8.48 45.08 -62.01
N VAL A 1183 -8.86 46.36 -62.00
CA VAL A 1183 -9.97 46.86 -61.16
C VAL A 1183 -11.28 46.18 -61.55
N LYS A 1184 -11.57 46.05 -62.87
CA LYS A 1184 -12.76 45.33 -63.35
C LYS A 1184 -12.75 43.86 -62.95
N TRP A 1185 -11.59 43.20 -62.99
CA TRP A 1185 -11.44 41.81 -62.55
C TRP A 1185 -11.69 41.65 -61.05
N LEU A 1186 -11.14 42.53 -60.21
CA LEU A 1186 -11.33 42.52 -58.75
C LEU A 1186 -12.80 42.76 -58.38
N LEU A 1187 -13.46 43.75 -58.97
CA LEU A 1187 -14.89 44.01 -58.76
C LEU A 1187 -15.77 42.83 -59.21
N GLY A 1188 -15.43 42.20 -60.35
CA GLY A 1188 -16.11 40.98 -60.80
C GLY A 1188 -15.96 39.83 -59.81
N ARG A 1189 -14.76 39.66 -59.23
CA ARG A 1189 -14.47 38.63 -58.23
C ARG A 1189 -15.19 38.87 -56.90
N VAL A 1190 -15.30 40.13 -56.45
CA VAL A 1190 -16.10 40.52 -55.28
C VAL A 1190 -17.58 40.20 -55.52
N TYR A 1191 -18.11 40.56 -56.69
CA TYR A 1191 -19.51 40.26 -57.04
C TYR A 1191 -19.80 38.74 -57.06
N GLU A 1192 -18.89 37.94 -57.63
CA GLU A 1192 -19.03 36.49 -57.63
C GLU A 1192 -19.00 35.88 -56.22
N ALA A 1193 -18.10 36.36 -55.35
CA ALA A 1193 -18.00 35.93 -53.96
C ALA A 1193 -19.27 36.30 -53.18
N GLN A 1194 -19.77 37.52 -53.35
CA GLN A 1194 -21.01 37.99 -52.72
C GLN A 1194 -22.22 37.17 -53.15
N ARG A 1195 -22.34 36.86 -54.45
CA ARG A 1195 -23.42 36.00 -54.97
C ARG A 1195 -23.41 34.60 -54.36
N LYS A 1196 -22.22 34.04 -54.08
CA LYS A 1196 -22.09 32.74 -53.40
C LYS A 1196 -22.53 32.83 -51.94
N ILE A 1197 -22.15 33.90 -51.24
CA ILE A 1197 -22.57 34.15 -49.86
C ILE A 1197 -24.09 34.22 -49.76
N GLU A 1198 -24.75 34.99 -50.63
CA GLU A 1198 -26.21 35.05 -50.69
C GLU A 1198 -26.85 33.68 -50.97
N GLY A 1199 -26.18 32.83 -51.76
CA GLY A 1199 -26.58 31.45 -51.99
C GLY A 1199 -26.51 30.61 -50.71
N PHE A 1200 -25.37 30.67 -50.01
CA PHE A 1200 -25.15 29.96 -48.75
C PHE A 1200 -26.10 30.43 -47.64
N GLU A 1201 -26.43 31.73 -47.58
CA GLU A 1201 -27.39 32.26 -46.62
C GLU A 1201 -28.83 31.79 -46.91
N ARG A 1202 -29.21 31.72 -48.19
CA ARG A 1202 -30.51 31.14 -48.59
C ARG A 1202 -30.62 29.67 -48.21
N GLU A 1203 -29.60 28.86 -48.51
CA GLU A 1203 -29.55 27.45 -48.12
C GLU A 1203 -29.53 27.30 -46.59
N GLY A 1204 -28.76 28.13 -45.90
CA GLY A 1204 -28.71 28.17 -44.44
C GLY A 1204 -30.05 28.54 -43.80
N GLY A 1205 -30.81 29.44 -44.42
CA GLY A 1205 -32.17 29.79 -43.99
C GLY A 1205 -33.15 28.62 -44.09
N VAL A 1206 -33.02 27.76 -45.11
CA VAL A 1206 -33.83 26.53 -45.23
C VAL A 1206 -33.46 25.53 -44.14
N LEU A 1207 -32.17 25.34 -43.88
CA LEU A 1207 -31.68 24.41 -42.86
C LEU A 1207 -32.03 24.86 -41.43
N LYS A 1208 -31.98 26.16 -41.13
CA LYS A 1208 -32.39 26.72 -39.84
C LYS A 1208 -33.88 26.46 -39.56
N LYS A 1209 -34.75 26.67 -40.56
CA LYS A 1209 -36.18 26.34 -40.47
C LYS A 1209 -36.43 24.85 -40.20
N LEU A 1210 -35.66 23.96 -40.81
CA LEU A 1210 -35.74 22.51 -40.54
C LEU A 1210 -35.31 22.14 -39.11
N LEU A 1211 -34.41 22.91 -38.51
CA LEU A 1211 -33.92 22.70 -37.14
C LEU A 1211 -34.77 23.41 -36.06
N GLY A 1212 -35.80 24.16 -36.46
CA GLY A 1212 -36.61 24.96 -35.54
C GLY A 1212 -35.89 26.18 -34.95
N VAL A 1213 -34.86 26.69 -35.64
CA VAL A 1213 -34.04 27.87 -35.26
C VAL A 1213 -34.37 29.07 -36.13
#